data_AF-K3Y5H7-F1
#
_entry.id   AF-K3Y5H7-F1
#
_cell.length_a   1.000
_cell.length_b   1.000
_cell.length_c   1.000
_cell.angle_alpha   90.00
_cell.angle_beta   90.00
_cell.angle_gamma   90.00
#
_symmetry.space_group_name_H-M   'P 1'
#
loop_
_entity.id
_entity.type
_entity.pdbx_description
1 polymer ?
#
loop_
_entity_poly.entity_id
_entity_poly.type
_entity_poly.pdbx_seq_one_letter_code
_entity_poly.pdbx_strand_id
1 'polypeptide(L)'
;MAVRASLGCFPSDPALHASCAIPWGVAVTPFSAADERGSPPATGDEGHLLPRCQSCFAYFSLLCPLDRWSWTCTVCGGENDMPADAAARYARDGAHDPPEMRSAFVDLLLQGEEGEAAVAAPTPVYVAAIDLSSSEEFLELVKSALQAALEALSPGSLFGLLTFSSKIGLYDVQGPIPIVKNVFIPPDSDGALPIDLEDVMPLCSFLAPIDSCKDRITEALETIKPMSSWDVAANIAEGQDHVLHHTRGFGVALDVLVNYLGSEYGNSFELARIFVFLSGPPNYGAGQLDTSEEQNAGKAGDADHILLQEQTSFYKNLATSAVQAGVCVDLFAITNEYTDLTSLKVLSVESGGSLFLYSSTDESTLPQDIYKMLSNPYAFGCVMRLRTSSQFKIADSYGHFFPDPQYMHVQHINCCDASATYSYDFEFEKDSQFSRKSSPPIIQIAFKYTVLVHNGDTSDAPNSGSRSKYSLERRLRVRTIQYNTTANIWDLYDFVDPDVVLTILVHQVILSSLSDVLETRLWLQDWFLAVIAQYNKAYKNVTSGGGTGMYDIDVNFSHCSQLQPLSRFVFAVLLSPLLQVNSELIHPDYVTFLQCLFSALEPASLRQAIWPSLISYFSPDVEAEVHQSLSRTVFTSESPIFLLDAYKDLLVYYSPTASSEIPFPPPRDCLLRSTIDRLKQERNITPRLVLIHGARDDTTEFEKYLVEDQSLDGSWLSSSTGFSSFLDEVRSKVAEHGI
;
A
#
# COMPACT_ATOMS: atom_id res chain seq x y z
N MET A 1 15.24 -1.19 -5.02
CA MET A 1 14.16 -0.73 -5.91
C MET A 1 13.86 -1.89 -6.82
N ALA A 2 12.73 -2.55 -6.62
CA ALA A 2 12.27 -3.63 -7.48
C ALA A 2 11.37 -3.04 -8.58
N VAL A 3 11.50 -3.56 -9.81
CA VAL A 3 10.70 -3.13 -10.95
C VAL A 3 10.30 -4.37 -11.73
N ARG A 4 9.00 -4.69 -11.75
CA ARG A 4 8.45 -5.84 -12.48
C ARG A 4 7.57 -5.32 -13.60
N ALA A 5 7.77 -5.78 -14.82
CA ALA A 5 6.94 -5.43 -15.97
C ALA A 5 5.85 -6.48 -16.18
N SER A 6 4.65 -6.06 -16.59
CA SER A 6 3.59 -7.00 -16.99
C SER A 6 3.99 -7.85 -18.20
N LEU A 7 4.82 -7.28 -19.07
CA LEU A 7 5.43 -7.93 -20.23
C LEU A 7 6.96 -7.82 -20.13
N GLY A 8 7.65 -8.94 -19.89
CA GLY A 8 9.12 -9.00 -19.85
C GLY A 8 9.78 -8.74 -21.21
N CYS A 9 9.01 -8.77 -22.29
CA CYS A 9 9.37 -8.32 -23.63
C CYS A 9 8.27 -7.40 -24.16
N PHE A 10 8.63 -6.21 -24.63
CA PHE A 10 7.65 -5.21 -25.03
C PHE A 10 7.10 -5.47 -26.46
N PRO A 11 5.84 -5.12 -26.72
CA PRO A 11 5.28 -5.23 -28.07
C PRO A 11 6.04 -4.32 -29.03
N SER A 12 6.27 -4.76 -30.27
CA SER A 12 6.96 -3.95 -31.28
C SER A 12 6.14 -2.76 -31.76
N ASP A 13 4.82 -2.88 -31.75
CA ASP A 13 3.91 -1.89 -32.33
C ASP A 13 2.53 -1.89 -31.64
N PRO A 14 1.73 -0.83 -31.84
CA PRO A 14 0.42 -0.71 -31.21
C PRO A 14 -0.57 -1.81 -31.61
N ALA A 15 -0.48 -2.34 -32.83
CA ALA A 15 -1.42 -3.34 -33.32
C ALA A 15 -1.18 -4.69 -32.64
N LEU A 16 0.09 -5.04 -32.39
CA LEU A 16 0.45 -6.22 -31.63
C LEU A 16 -0.01 -6.10 -30.16
N HIS A 17 0.19 -4.95 -29.52
CA HIS A 17 -0.27 -4.71 -28.15
C HIS A 17 -1.81 -4.84 -28.05
N ALA A 18 -2.55 -4.19 -28.95
CA ALA A 18 -4.00 -4.33 -28.99
C ALA A 18 -4.45 -5.78 -29.25
N SER A 19 -3.69 -6.54 -30.04
CA SER A 19 -4.00 -7.93 -30.35
C SER A 19 -3.71 -8.89 -29.20
N CYS A 20 -2.74 -8.61 -28.32
CA CYS A 20 -2.45 -9.51 -27.19
C CYS A 20 -3.44 -9.35 -26.04
N ALA A 21 -4.12 -8.21 -25.93
CA ALA A 21 -5.11 -7.88 -24.91
C ALA A 21 -4.58 -7.90 -23.45
N ILE A 22 -3.27 -8.01 -23.26
CA ILE A 22 -2.63 -7.94 -21.94
C ILE A 22 -2.25 -6.49 -21.63
N PRO A 23 -2.58 -5.95 -20.45
CA PRO A 23 -2.14 -4.62 -20.02
C PRO A 23 -0.61 -4.50 -20.08
N TRP A 24 -0.11 -3.40 -20.63
CA TRP A 24 1.32 -3.13 -20.74
C TRP A 24 1.74 -2.06 -19.74
N GLY A 25 2.54 -2.44 -18.75
CA GLY A 25 2.92 -1.56 -17.66
C GLY A 25 4.00 -2.14 -16.75
N VAL A 26 4.30 -1.45 -15.65
CA VAL A 26 5.25 -1.88 -14.61
C VAL A 26 4.71 -1.59 -13.20
N ALA A 27 5.07 -2.46 -12.26
CA ALA A 27 4.98 -2.21 -10.83
C ALA A 27 6.38 -1.85 -10.28
N VAL A 28 6.46 -0.77 -9.51
CA VAL A 28 7.70 -0.19 -8.97
C VAL A 28 7.61 -0.14 -7.45
N THR A 29 8.55 -0.81 -6.79
CA THR A 29 8.74 -0.75 -5.32
C THR A 29 10.02 0.05 -5.04
N PRO A 30 9.96 1.39 -4.94
CA PRO A 30 11.12 2.26 -5.03
C PRO A 30 12.10 2.11 -3.86
N PHE A 31 11.58 1.92 -2.65
CA PHE A 31 12.40 1.87 -1.44
C PHE A 31 12.93 0.48 -1.09
N SER A 32 12.44 -0.59 -1.74
CA SER A 32 12.97 -1.96 -1.57
C SER A 32 14.51 -2.00 -1.60
N ALA A 33 15.12 -2.80 -0.71
CA ALA A 33 16.58 -2.84 -0.53
C ALA A 33 17.33 -3.41 -1.76
N ALA A 34 16.66 -4.27 -2.53
CA ALA A 34 17.21 -4.91 -3.72
C ALA A 34 16.30 -4.69 -4.94
N ASP A 35 16.75 -5.16 -6.10
CA ASP A 35 15.91 -5.34 -7.27
C ASP A 35 15.09 -6.65 -7.19
N GLU A 36 14.24 -6.89 -8.18
CA GLU A 36 13.41 -8.10 -8.31
C GLU A 36 14.20 -9.40 -8.45
N ARG A 37 15.53 -9.33 -8.60
CA ARG A 37 16.45 -10.48 -8.65
C ARG A 37 17.28 -10.62 -7.36
N GLY A 38 17.03 -9.78 -6.35
CA GLY A 38 17.76 -9.78 -5.08
C GLY A 38 19.10 -9.06 -5.12
N SER A 39 19.38 -8.26 -6.16
CA SER A 39 20.63 -7.50 -6.28
C SER A 39 20.51 -6.09 -5.69
N PRO A 40 21.40 -5.67 -4.77
CA PRO A 40 21.37 -4.32 -4.19
C PRO A 40 21.88 -3.26 -5.18
N PRO A 41 21.57 -1.97 -4.97
CA PRO A 41 22.14 -0.88 -5.77
C PRO A 41 23.63 -0.72 -5.54
N ALA A 42 24.35 -0.21 -6.54
CA ALA A 42 25.69 0.31 -6.33
C ALA A 42 25.61 1.64 -5.57
N THR A 43 26.18 1.68 -4.37
CA THR A 43 26.18 2.87 -3.52
C THR A 43 27.39 3.77 -3.79
N GLY A 44 27.24 5.05 -3.52
CA GLY A 44 28.35 6.01 -3.47
C GLY A 44 27.90 7.40 -3.06
N ASP A 45 28.81 8.36 -3.16
CA ASP A 45 28.59 9.74 -2.77
C ASP A 45 28.46 10.67 -3.98
N GLU A 46 28.32 11.97 -3.72
CA GLU A 46 28.31 13.02 -4.75
C GLU A 46 27.19 12.85 -5.79
N GLY A 47 26.00 12.41 -5.36
CA GLY A 47 24.84 12.27 -6.25
C GLY A 47 24.42 13.59 -6.92
N HIS A 48 24.80 14.73 -6.35
CA HIS A 48 24.57 16.06 -6.91
C HIS A 48 25.40 16.32 -8.19
N LEU A 49 26.50 15.59 -8.39
CA LEU A 49 27.35 15.66 -9.58
C LEU A 49 26.89 14.75 -10.72
N LEU A 50 25.84 13.94 -10.53
CA LEU A 50 25.35 13.01 -11.56
C LEU A 50 24.80 13.81 -12.76
N PRO A 51 25.40 13.69 -13.97
CA PRO A 51 24.98 14.48 -15.12
C PRO A 51 23.54 14.21 -15.50
N ARG A 52 22.85 15.24 -16.01
CA ARG A 52 21.49 15.15 -16.53
C ARG A 52 21.45 15.60 -17.98
N CYS A 53 20.59 14.95 -18.75
CA CYS A 53 20.35 15.34 -20.14
C CYS A 53 19.73 16.73 -20.19
N GLN A 54 20.22 17.59 -21.08
CA GLN A 54 19.74 18.97 -21.24
C GLN A 54 18.31 19.03 -21.79
N SER A 55 17.87 18.01 -22.54
CA SER A 55 16.54 17.98 -23.17
C SER A 55 15.46 17.34 -22.28
N CYS A 56 15.71 16.14 -21.73
CA CYS A 56 14.69 15.37 -21.00
C CYS A 56 14.97 15.25 -19.49
N PHE A 57 16.08 15.82 -19.02
CA PHE A 57 16.53 15.76 -17.62
C PHE A 57 16.70 14.33 -17.07
N ALA A 58 16.82 13.32 -17.93
CA ALA A 58 17.19 11.98 -17.54
C ALA A 58 18.63 11.98 -17.01
N TYR A 59 18.89 11.18 -15.98
CA TYR A 59 20.21 11.03 -15.41
C TYR A 59 21.11 10.19 -16.31
N PHE A 60 22.40 10.49 -16.30
CA PHE A 60 23.41 9.62 -16.89
C PHE A 60 23.38 8.22 -16.23
N SER A 61 23.70 7.20 -17.02
CA SER A 61 23.66 5.79 -16.62
C SER A 61 24.68 5.02 -17.45
N LEU A 62 25.11 3.86 -16.96
CA LEU A 62 25.97 2.90 -17.67
C LEU A 62 25.50 2.57 -19.10
N LEU A 63 24.20 2.65 -19.35
CA LEU A 63 23.64 2.37 -20.68
C LEU A 63 23.90 3.50 -21.70
N CYS A 64 24.25 4.70 -21.24
CA CYS A 64 24.52 5.85 -22.11
C CYS A 64 25.84 5.67 -22.85
N PRO A 65 25.85 5.71 -24.20
CA PRO A 65 27.07 5.83 -24.96
C PRO A 65 27.86 7.06 -24.47
N LEU A 66 29.09 6.84 -24.05
CA LEU A 66 29.97 7.86 -23.50
C LEU A 66 31.20 8.00 -24.40
N ASP A 67 31.36 9.20 -24.96
CA ASP A 67 32.56 9.68 -25.62
C ASP A 67 33.41 10.52 -24.65
N ARG A 68 34.58 10.98 -25.09
CA ARG A 68 35.52 11.72 -24.22
C ARG A 68 34.93 13.02 -23.67
N TRP A 69 34.12 13.72 -24.46
CA TRP A 69 33.60 15.06 -24.14
C TRP A 69 32.08 15.17 -24.31
N SER A 70 31.39 14.07 -24.58
CA SER A 70 29.94 14.04 -24.74
C SER A 70 29.38 12.67 -24.40
N TRP A 71 28.08 12.61 -24.17
CA TRP A 71 27.33 11.37 -24.00
C TRP A 71 25.96 11.46 -24.65
N THR A 72 25.47 10.33 -25.14
CA THR A 72 24.13 10.23 -25.72
C THR A 72 23.15 9.71 -24.67
N CYS A 73 22.08 10.45 -24.42
CA CYS A 73 21.03 10.03 -23.50
C CYS A 73 20.27 8.82 -24.07
N THR A 74 20.22 7.71 -23.33
CA THR A 74 19.45 6.51 -23.75
C THR A 74 17.94 6.70 -23.74
N VAL A 75 17.43 7.67 -22.96
CA VAL A 75 15.99 7.92 -22.86
C VAL A 75 15.48 8.68 -24.09
N CYS A 76 16.05 9.85 -24.40
CA CYS A 76 15.56 10.68 -25.52
C CYS A 76 16.44 10.63 -26.78
N GLY A 77 17.63 10.04 -26.72
CA GLY A 77 18.60 10.04 -27.83
C GLY A 77 19.38 11.35 -28.01
N GLY A 78 19.16 12.35 -27.15
CA GLY A 78 19.85 13.64 -27.22
C GLY A 78 21.34 13.53 -26.86
N GLU A 79 22.19 14.22 -27.61
CA GLU A 79 23.61 14.36 -27.31
C GLU A 79 23.82 15.48 -26.27
N ASN A 80 24.70 15.25 -25.31
CA ASN A 80 24.97 16.16 -24.20
C ASN A 80 26.47 16.35 -24.05
N ASP A 81 26.91 17.59 -23.91
CA ASP A 81 28.31 17.91 -23.64
C ASP A 81 28.70 17.51 -22.20
N MET A 82 29.94 17.05 -22.04
CA MET A 82 30.58 16.81 -20.74
C MET A 82 31.56 17.94 -20.43
N PRO A 83 31.28 18.76 -19.40
CA PRO A 83 32.25 19.71 -18.85
C PRO A 83 33.58 19.02 -18.48
N ALA A 84 34.69 19.75 -18.54
CA ALA A 84 36.03 19.14 -18.39
C ALA A 84 36.28 18.52 -17.00
N ASP A 85 35.70 19.12 -15.96
CA ASP A 85 35.63 18.61 -14.59
C ASP A 85 34.84 17.30 -14.50
N ALA A 86 33.66 17.24 -15.12
CA ALA A 86 32.89 16.01 -15.22
C ALA A 86 33.64 14.95 -16.04
N ALA A 87 34.23 15.32 -17.19
CA ALA A 87 34.99 14.41 -18.04
C ALA A 87 36.19 13.76 -17.32
N ALA A 88 36.81 14.45 -16.35
CA ALA A 88 37.85 13.88 -15.50
C ALA A 88 37.30 12.77 -14.58
N ARG A 89 36.09 12.93 -14.02
CA ARG A 89 35.40 11.90 -13.21
C ARG A 89 35.13 10.62 -13.99
N TYR A 90 34.84 10.74 -15.29
CA TYR A 90 34.51 9.62 -16.17
C TYR A 90 35.69 9.18 -17.07
N ALA A 91 36.91 9.67 -16.80
CA ALA A 91 38.11 9.21 -17.48
C ALA A 91 38.41 7.76 -17.09
N ARG A 92 38.28 6.83 -18.05
CA ARG A 92 38.36 5.37 -17.85
C ARG A 92 39.77 4.90 -17.46
N ASP A 93 40.17 5.16 -16.22
CA ASP A 93 41.40 4.64 -15.63
C ASP A 93 41.15 3.30 -14.89
N GLY A 94 39.89 2.87 -14.76
CA GLY A 94 39.45 1.54 -14.32
C GLY A 94 39.64 1.24 -12.83
N ALA A 95 40.43 2.04 -12.11
CA ALA A 95 40.66 1.86 -10.67
C ALA A 95 39.64 2.59 -9.78
N HIS A 96 38.96 3.63 -10.27
CA HIS A 96 38.10 4.51 -9.48
C HIS A 96 36.81 4.93 -10.22
N ASP A 97 36.26 4.06 -11.08
CA ASP A 97 35.03 4.37 -11.82
C ASP A 97 33.86 4.60 -10.84
N PRO A 98 33.09 5.69 -10.99
CA PRO A 98 31.98 6.01 -10.08
C PRO A 98 30.84 4.98 -10.22
N PRO A 99 29.95 4.84 -9.22
CA PRO A 99 28.92 3.80 -9.21
C PRO A 99 28.06 3.74 -10.47
N GLU A 100 27.71 4.90 -11.03
CA GLU A 100 26.88 5.04 -12.25
C GLU A 100 27.57 4.57 -13.53
N MET A 101 28.89 4.33 -13.52
CA MET A 101 29.63 3.66 -14.59
C MET A 101 29.73 2.15 -14.40
N ARG A 102 29.36 1.63 -13.23
CA ARG A 102 29.48 0.20 -12.91
C ARG A 102 28.13 -0.50 -12.86
N SER A 103 27.06 0.26 -12.62
CA SER A 103 25.69 -0.25 -12.53
C SER A 103 24.70 0.73 -13.13
N ALA A 104 23.65 0.20 -13.75
CA ALA A 104 22.47 0.99 -14.14
C ALA A 104 21.46 1.17 -12.98
N PHE A 105 21.73 0.55 -11.82
CA PHE A 105 21.00 0.69 -10.57
C PHE A 105 21.95 1.23 -9.49
N VAL A 106 21.77 2.51 -9.14
CA VAL A 106 22.62 3.24 -8.20
C VAL A 106 21.81 3.89 -7.09
N ASP A 107 22.47 4.12 -5.96
CA ASP A 107 21.91 4.81 -4.81
C ASP A 107 22.98 5.74 -4.21
N LEU A 108 22.88 7.03 -4.54
CA LEU A 108 23.92 8.03 -4.30
C LEU A 108 23.52 8.98 -3.17
N LEU A 109 24.43 9.23 -2.23
CA LEU A 109 24.25 10.24 -1.20
C LEU A 109 24.28 11.64 -1.84
N LEU A 110 23.29 12.47 -1.50
CA LEU A 110 23.28 13.89 -1.85
C LEU A 110 23.92 14.66 -0.70
N GLN A 111 25.11 15.23 -0.94
CA GLN A 111 25.73 16.14 0.03
C GLN A 111 24.79 17.33 0.28
N GLY A 112 24.54 17.64 1.55
CA GLY A 112 23.85 18.86 1.93
C GLY A 112 24.68 20.07 1.50
N GLU A 113 24.03 21.17 1.15
CA GLU A 113 24.72 22.44 0.96
C GLU A 113 25.35 22.85 2.31
N GLU A 114 26.64 22.59 2.50
CA GLU A 114 27.42 23.13 3.61
C GLU A 114 27.54 24.65 3.43
N GLY A 115 26.48 25.40 3.77
CA GLY A 115 26.41 26.83 3.48
C GLY A 115 25.35 27.63 4.22
N GLU A 116 24.24 27.03 4.63
CA GLU A 116 23.23 27.73 5.45
C GLU A 116 23.28 27.20 6.89
N ALA A 117 23.53 28.13 7.82
CA ALA A 117 23.87 27.90 9.21
C ALA A 117 23.15 26.72 9.85
N ALA A 118 23.88 25.65 10.18
CA ALA A 118 23.53 24.56 11.12
C ALA A 118 22.06 24.56 11.59
N VAL A 119 21.13 24.38 10.65
CA VAL A 119 19.73 24.11 10.97
C VAL A 119 19.80 22.72 11.60
N ALA A 120 19.28 22.59 12.82
CA ALA A 120 19.29 21.33 13.54
C ALA A 120 18.83 20.21 12.59
N ALA A 121 19.57 19.10 12.55
CA ALA A 121 19.22 17.98 11.68
C ALA A 121 17.73 17.64 11.90
N PRO A 122 16.92 17.55 10.83
CA PRO A 122 15.48 17.40 10.98
C PRO A 122 15.14 16.19 11.86
N THR A 123 14.21 16.33 12.78
CA THR A 123 13.78 15.25 13.69
C THR A 123 12.44 14.69 13.24
N PRO A 124 12.28 13.35 13.14
CA PRO A 124 10.98 12.74 12.90
C PRO A 124 9.97 13.11 14.00
N VAL A 125 8.78 13.56 13.60
CA VAL A 125 7.69 13.92 14.52
C VAL A 125 6.56 12.92 14.38
N TYR A 126 6.06 12.40 15.50
CA TYR A 126 4.91 11.52 15.58
C TYR A 126 3.85 12.13 16.50
N VAL A 127 2.60 12.17 16.08
CA VAL A 127 1.50 12.71 16.90
C VAL A 127 0.38 11.68 16.97
N ALA A 128 -0.03 11.30 18.18
CA ALA A 128 -1.23 10.50 18.38
C ALA A 128 -2.45 11.42 18.54
N ALA A 129 -3.47 11.24 17.70
CA ALA A 129 -4.77 11.88 17.79
C ALA A 129 -5.83 10.83 18.18
N ILE A 130 -6.39 10.95 19.38
CA ILE A 130 -7.23 9.89 19.99
C ILE A 130 -8.67 10.36 20.19
N ASP A 131 -9.62 9.60 19.66
CA ASP A 131 -11.05 9.79 19.90
C ASP A 131 -11.41 9.47 21.37
N LEU A 132 -12.00 10.44 22.09
CA LEU A 132 -12.51 10.24 23.46
C LEU A 132 -13.99 9.91 23.54
N SER A 133 -14.68 9.90 22.40
CA SER A 133 -16.11 9.60 22.27
C SER A 133 -16.36 8.10 22.07
N SER A 134 -15.50 7.27 22.67
CA SER A 134 -15.42 5.81 22.50
C SER A 134 -15.65 5.05 23.81
N SER A 135 -15.59 3.72 23.76
CA SER A 135 -15.62 2.86 24.94
C SER A 135 -14.28 2.81 25.69
N GLU A 136 -14.27 2.25 26.90
CA GLU A 136 -13.04 2.04 27.69
C GLU A 136 -12.14 0.98 27.03
N GLU A 137 -12.72 -0.08 26.46
CA GLU A 137 -11.99 -1.14 25.76
C GLU A 137 -11.22 -0.60 24.54
N PHE A 138 -11.83 0.33 23.79
CA PHE A 138 -11.15 1.03 22.70
C PHE A 138 -9.91 1.78 23.20
N LEU A 139 -10.05 2.55 24.29
CA LEU A 139 -8.94 3.33 24.82
C LEU A 139 -7.83 2.45 25.36
N GLU A 140 -8.16 1.33 26.02
CA GLU A 140 -7.15 0.35 26.47
C GLU A 140 -6.38 -0.26 25.31
N LEU A 141 -7.06 -0.58 24.20
CA LEU A 141 -6.40 -1.05 22.97
C LEU A 141 -5.48 0.04 22.39
N VAL A 142 -5.94 1.29 22.31
CA VAL A 142 -5.13 2.43 21.82
C VAL A 142 -3.92 2.68 22.72
N LYS A 143 -4.08 2.62 24.05
CA LYS A 143 -2.96 2.73 25.00
C LYS A 143 -1.93 1.63 24.76
N SER A 144 -2.36 0.38 24.64
CA SER A 144 -1.49 -0.76 24.31
C SER A 144 -0.74 -0.55 22.99
N ALA A 145 -1.43 -0.03 21.97
CA ALA A 145 -0.82 0.24 20.67
C ALA A 145 0.20 1.39 20.71
N LEU A 146 -0.09 2.45 21.47
CA LEU A 146 0.83 3.56 21.67
C LEU A 146 2.04 3.18 22.53
N GLN A 147 1.87 2.32 23.54
CA GLN A 147 2.99 1.74 24.28
C GLN A 147 3.90 0.94 23.32
N ALA A 148 3.32 0.12 22.45
CA ALA A 148 4.08 -0.59 21.41
C ALA A 148 4.77 0.39 20.44
N ALA A 149 4.13 1.50 20.08
CA ALA A 149 4.72 2.57 19.28
C ALA A 149 5.98 3.15 19.95
N LEU A 150 5.88 3.52 21.24
CA LEU A 150 6.99 4.10 22.02
C LEU A 150 8.18 3.15 22.17
N GLU A 151 7.98 1.83 22.05
CA GLU A 151 9.05 0.84 21.99
C GLU A 151 9.73 0.76 20.61
N ALA A 152 8.98 1.02 19.54
CA ALA A 152 9.46 0.93 18.16
C ALA A 152 10.08 2.23 17.62
N LEU A 153 9.68 3.39 18.16
CA LEU A 153 10.15 4.69 17.72
C LEU A 153 11.68 4.83 17.81
N SER A 154 12.29 5.38 16.77
CA SER A 154 13.72 5.66 16.77
C SER A 154 14.10 6.71 17.82
N PRO A 155 15.26 6.55 18.50
CA PRO A 155 15.83 7.60 19.35
C PRO A 155 15.98 8.92 18.59
N GLY A 156 15.79 10.04 19.28
CA GLY A 156 15.77 11.39 18.68
C GLY A 156 14.43 11.81 18.06
N SER A 157 13.41 10.94 18.05
CA SER A 157 12.07 11.30 17.58
C SER A 157 11.34 12.17 18.61
N LEU A 158 10.46 13.04 18.12
CA LEU A 158 9.54 13.82 18.92
C LEU A 158 8.14 13.21 18.90
N PHE A 159 7.43 13.28 20.02
CA PHE A 159 6.10 12.72 20.17
C PHE A 159 5.12 13.73 20.77
N GLY A 160 3.96 13.89 20.13
CA GLY A 160 2.84 14.69 20.62
C GLY A 160 1.63 13.82 20.93
N LEU A 161 0.87 14.20 21.96
CA LEU A 161 -0.34 13.49 22.37
C LEU A 161 -1.54 14.46 22.37
N LEU A 162 -2.49 14.20 21.47
CA LEU A 162 -3.71 14.97 21.26
C LEU A 162 -4.94 14.06 21.42
N THR A 163 -5.96 14.57 22.09
CA THR A 163 -7.26 13.91 22.19
C THR A 163 -8.34 14.77 21.57
N PHE A 164 -9.35 14.19 20.93
CA PHE A 164 -10.45 14.94 20.31
C PHE A 164 -11.82 14.35 20.65
N SER A 165 -12.82 15.25 20.68
CA SER A 165 -14.24 14.96 20.83
C SER A 165 -15.05 16.22 20.50
N SER A 166 -15.88 16.76 21.41
CA SER A 166 -16.37 18.16 21.35
C SER A 166 -15.31 19.20 21.72
N LYS A 167 -14.15 18.76 22.21
CA LYS A 167 -12.99 19.58 22.55
C LYS A 167 -11.70 18.89 22.12
N ILE A 168 -10.67 19.69 21.86
CA ILE A 168 -9.31 19.26 21.56
C ILE A 168 -8.49 19.37 22.86
N GLY A 169 -7.85 18.28 23.28
CA GLY A 169 -6.98 18.23 24.44
C GLY A 169 -5.52 18.06 24.05
N LEU A 170 -4.68 19.05 24.38
CA LEU A 170 -3.23 19.00 24.18
C LEU A 170 -2.54 18.57 25.47
N TYR A 171 -1.70 17.54 25.41
CA TYR A 171 -0.94 17.05 26.56
C TYR A 171 0.46 17.66 26.61
N ASP A 172 0.78 18.34 27.71
CA ASP A 172 2.14 18.69 28.09
C ASP A 172 2.69 17.58 28.99
N VAL A 173 3.62 16.80 28.44
CA VAL A 173 4.26 15.64 29.10
C VAL A 173 5.72 15.90 29.43
N GLN A 174 6.22 17.12 29.18
CA GLN A 174 7.61 17.50 29.46
C GLN A 174 7.79 17.93 30.92
N GLY A 175 6.72 18.34 31.59
CA GLY A 175 6.69 18.57 33.04
C GLY A 175 6.75 17.27 33.87
N PRO A 176 6.94 17.36 35.20
CA PRO A 176 6.93 16.19 36.09
C PRO A 176 5.54 15.57 36.28
N ILE A 177 4.48 16.28 35.90
CA ILE A 177 3.09 15.84 35.96
C ILE A 177 2.47 16.20 34.61
N PRO A 178 1.75 15.28 33.94
CA PRO A 178 1.10 15.60 32.67
C PRO A 178 -0.03 16.61 32.87
N ILE A 179 -0.05 17.65 32.03
CA ILE A 179 -1.08 18.71 32.03
C ILE A 179 -1.83 18.68 30.72
N VAL A 180 -3.17 18.65 30.77
CA VAL A 180 -4.02 18.71 29.57
C VAL A 180 -4.64 20.10 29.42
N LYS A 181 -4.36 20.76 28.29
CA LYS A 181 -4.99 22.03 27.90
C LYS A 181 -6.11 21.74 26.91
N ASN A 182 -7.34 22.13 27.25
CA ASN A 182 -8.52 21.88 26.42
C ASN A 182 -8.95 23.12 25.63
N VAL A 183 -9.30 22.94 24.37
CA VAL A 183 -9.88 23.94 23.47
C VAL A 183 -11.21 23.43 22.96
N PHE A 184 -12.29 24.19 23.14
CA PHE A 184 -13.63 23.77 22.72
C PHE A 184 -13.81 23.98 21.22
N ILE A 185 -14.44 23.02 20.54
CA ILE A 185 -14.82 23.12 19.13
C ILE A 185 -16.19 23.79 19.06
N PRO A 186 -16.34 24.93 18.37
CA PRO A 186 -17.64 25.54 18.18
C PRO A 186 -18.53 24.70 17.24
N PRO A 187 -19.84 24.55 17.52
CA PRO A 187 -20.73 23.75 16.67
C PRO A 187 -20.98 24.37 15.28
N ASP A 188 -20.90 25.70 15.15
CA ASP A 188 -21.27 26.46 13.94
C ASP A 188 -20.09 27.14 13.23
N SER A 189 -18.84 26.80 13.56
CA SER A 189 -17.66 27.42 12.92
C SER A 189 -17.23 26.67 11.65
N ASP A 190 -16.82 27.41 10.61
CA ASP A 190 -16.16 26.92 9.39
C ASP A 190 -14.74 26.32 9.67
N GLY A 191 -14.55 25.62 10.78
CA GLY A 191 -13.28 25.02 11.20
C GLY A 191 -12.38 25.92 12.04
N ALA A 192 -12.64 27.23 12.12
CA ALA A 192 -11.83 28.15 12.91
C ALA A 192 -12.07 28.01 14.43
N LEU A 193 -11.01 27.71 15.19
CA LEU A 193 -11.06 27.74 16.65
C LEU A 193 -11.07 29.18 17.18
N PRO A 194 -11.62 29.41 18.38
CA PRO A 194 -11.56 30.73 19.02
C PRO A 194 -10.13 31.19 19.37
N ILE A 195 -9.20 30.24 19.54
CA ILE A 195 -7.80 30.45 19.90
C ILE A 195 -6.97 29.43 19.11
N ASP A 196 -5.88 29.87 18.49
CA ASP A 196 -4.96 28.99 17.78
C ASP A 196 -4.21 28.06 18.76
N LEU A 197 -3.89 26.83 18.33
CA LEU A 197 -3.21 25.87 19.22
C LEU A 197 -1.83 26.38 19.68
N GLU A 198 -1.12 27.12 18.82
CA GLU A 198 0.19 27.74 19.14
C GLU A 198 0.08 28.71 20.34
N ASP A 199 -1.01 29.47 20.44
CA ASP A 199 -1.25 30.38 21.57
C ASP A 199 -1.62 29.63 22.86
N VAL A 200 -2.24 28.45 22.73
CA VAL A 200 -2.60 27.58 23.87
C VAL A 200 -1.36 26.87 24.41
N MET A 201 -0.56 26.30 23.51
CA MET A 201 0.67 25.58 23.80
C MET A 201 1.61 25.74 22.61
N PRO A 202 2.83 26.27 22.80
CA PRO A 202 3.82 26.31 21.72
C PRO A 202 4.24 24.91 21.29
N LEU A 203 4.57 24.74 20.01
CA LEU A 203 4.90 23.43 19.44
C LEU A 203 6.05 22.71 20.17
N CYS A 204 7.06 23.45 20.60
CA CYS A 204 8.19 22.91 21.37
C CYS A 204 7.81 22.39 22.77
N SER A 205 6.67 22.82 23.32
CA SER A 205 6.12 22.30 24.59
C SER A 205 5.26 21.06 24.35
N PHE A 206 4.54 21.03 23.22
CA PHE A 206 3.70 19.90 22.83
C PHE A 206 4.50 18.68 22.39
N LEU A 207 5.58 18.89 21.63
CA LEU A 207 6.41 17.82 21.08
C LEU A 207 7.51 17.41 22.07
N ALA A 208 7.34 16.27 22.71
CA ALA A 208 8.26 15.74 23.71
C ALA A 208 9.31 14.80 23.10
N PRO A 209 10.61 14.93 23.44
CA PRO A 209 11.63 13.99 22.99
C PRO A 209 11.46 12.63 23.66
N ILE A 210 11.30 11.58 22.85
CA ILE A 210 11.08 10.20 23.31
C ILE A 210 12.16 9.74 24.28
N ASP A 211 13.43 10.03 23.98
CA ASP A 211 14.58 9.59 24.79
C ASP A 211 14.54 10.04 26.26
N SER A 212 13.88 11.17 26.52
CA SER A 212 13.84 11.79 27.85
C SER A 212 12.47 11.73 28.52
N CYS A 213 11.41 11.58 27.73
CA CYS A 213 10.03 11.71 28.19
C CYS A 213 9.21 10.42 28.04
N LYS A 214 9.79 9.30 27.58
CA LYS A 214 9.06 8.03 27.37
C LYS A 214 8.20 7.61 28.56
N ASP A 215 8.79 7.52 29.76
CA ASP A 215 8.06 7.14 30.97
C ASP A 215 6.89 8.10 31.28
N ARG A 216 7.10 9.40 31.06
CA ARG A 216 6.08 10.44 31.30
C ARG A 216 4.95 10.38 30.28
N ILE A 217 5.27 10.06 29.02
CA ILE A 217 4.28 9.83 27.98
C ILE A 217 3.44 8.60 28.37
N THR A 218 4.07 7.51 28.80
CA THR A 218 3.37 6.32 29.29
C THR A 218 2.46 6.65 30.48
N GLU A 219 2.94 7.40 31.47
CA GLU A 219 2.11 7.87 32.59
C GLU A 219 0.94 8.74 32.11
N ALA A 220 1.15 9.61 31.11
CA ALA A 220 0.09 10.42 30.53
C ALA A 220 -0.98 9.58 29.80
N LEU A 221 -0.57 8.52 29.10
CA LEU A 221 -1.50 7.60 28.44
C LEU A 221 -2.46 6.95 29.45
N GLU A 222 -1.98 6.61 30.65
CA GLU A 222 -2.81 6.06 31.73
C GLU A 222 -3.86 7.05 32.26
N THR A 223 -3.66 8.36 32.05
CA THR A 223 -4.64 9.40 32.45
C THR A 223 -5.81 9.54 31.48
N ILE A 224 -5.70 8.99 30.27
CA ILE A 224 -6.74 9.07 29.23
C ILE A 224 -7.95 8.23 29.64
N LYS A 225 -9.13 8.86 29.62
CA LYS A 225 -10.43 8.26 29.94
C LYS A 225 -11.51 8.71 28.96
N PRO A 226 -12.58 7.90 28.77
CA PRO A 226 -13.70 8.28 27.91
C PRO A 226 -14.37 9.57 28.38
N MET A 227 -14.96 10.36 27.47
CA MET A 227 -15.69 11.58 27.82
C MET A 227 -16.82 11.31 28.83
N SER A 228 -17.53 10.18 28.67
CA SER A 228 -18.60 9.76 29.58
C SER A 228 -18.16 9.65 31.04
N SER A 229 -16.88 9.35 31.30
CA SER A 229 -16.32 9.31 32.66
C SER A 229 -16.12 10.70 33.28
N TRP A 230 -15.96 11.74 32.45
CA TRP A 230 -15.79 13.13 32.89
C TRP A 230 -17.13 13.85 33.10
N ASP A 231 -18.12 13.54 32.26
CA ASP A 231 -19.45 14.14 32.30
C ASP A 231 -20.33 13.60 33.42
N VAL A 232 -20.11 12.37 33.91
CA VAL A 232 -20.79 11.89 35.14
C VAL A 232 -20.39 12.72 36.37
N ALA A 233 -19.18 13.29 36.39
CA ALA A 233 -18.75 14.17 37.48
C ALA A 233 -19.32 15.60 37.38
N ALA A 234 -19.61 16.09 36.16
CA ALA A 234 -20.14 17.42 35.90
C ALA A 234 -21.69 17.48 35.86
N ASN A 235 -22.35 16.46 35.30
CA ASN A 235 -23.80 16.43 35.09
C ASN A 235 -24.62 16.13 36.36
N ILE A 236 -23.96 15.79 37.49
CA ILE A 236 -24.62 15.81 38.81
C ILE A 236 -24.88 17.26 39.26
N ALA A 237 -24.17 18.26 38.71
CA ALA A 237 -24.32 19.66 39.10
C ALA A 237 -25.38 20.44 38.29
N GLU A 238 -25.67 20.04 37.05
CA GLU A 238 -26.63 20.74 36.18
C GLU A 238 -27.60 19.72 35.55
N GLY A 239 -28.79 19.59 36.14
CA GLY A 239 -29.82 18.65 35.72
C GLY A 239 -30.43 18.96 34.35
N GLN A 240 -29.69 18.72 33.28
CA GLN A 240 -30.18 18.71 31.90
C GLN A 240 -30.01 17.34 31.25
N ASP A 241 -31.15 16.80 30.83
CA ASP A 241 -31.33 15.52 30.16
C ASP A 241 -31.00 15.68 28.66
N HIS A 242 -29.72 15.96 28.35
CA HIS A 242 -29.22 15.87 26.99
C HIS A 242 -28.76 14.43 26.74
N VAL A 243 -29.43 13.76 25.80
CA VAL A 243 -28.99 12.49 25.22
C VAL A 243 -27.49 12.59 24.94
N LEU A 244 -26.67 11.71 25.53
CA LEU A 244 -25.22 11.61 25.36
C LEU A 244 -24.90 11.30 23.89
N HIS A 245 -24.94 12.31 23.02
CA HIS A 245 -24.39 12.19 21.69
C HIS A 245 -22.86 12.21 21.83
N HIS A 246 -22.24 11.07 21.54
CA HIS A 246 -20.80 10.90 21.42
C HIS A 246 -20.28 11.80 20.29
N THR A 247 -19.94 13.05 20.62
CA THR A 247 -19.56 14.09 19.66
C THR A 247 -18.11 13.92 19.22
N ARG A 248 -17.87 13.84 17.91
CA ARG A 248 -16.58 13.58 17.29
C ARG A 248 -16.22 14.72 16.34
N GLY A 249 -15.51 15.70 16.88
CA GLY A 249 -14.95 16.84 16.16
C GLY A 249 -13.70 16.52 15.35
N PHE A 250 -13.70 15.40 14.63
CA PHE A 250 -12.53 14.86 13.93
C PHE A 250 -11.98 15.82 12.86
N GLY A 251 -12.84 16.37 12.00
CA GLY A 251 -12.41 17.23 10.89
C GLY A 251 -11.69 18.49 11.39
N VAL A 252 -12.30 19.21 12.34
CA VAL A 252 -11.70 20.39 12.98
C VAL A 252 -10.41 20.05 13.72
N ALA A 253 -10.38 18.94 14.47
CA ALA A 253 -9.19 18.54 15.22
C ALA A 253 -7.99 18.27 14.31
N LEU A 254 -8.19 17.60 13.18
CA LEU A 254 -7.12 17.34 12.22
C LEU A 254 -6.72 18.59 11.43
N ASP A 255 -7.68 19.41 10.99
CA ASP A 255 -7.36 20.64 10.26
C ASP A 255 -6.47 21.58 11.07
N VAL A 256 -6.83 21.82 12.33
CA VAL A 256 -6.02 22.68 13.19
C VAL A 256 -4.70 22.01 13.58
N LEU A 257 -4.66 20.68 13.78
CA LEU A 257 -3.41 19.97 14.05
C LEU A 257 -2.44 20.06 12.86
N VAL A 258 -2.93 19.88 11.63
CA VAL A 258 -2.12 20.03 10.41
C VAL A 258 -1.57 21.46 10.31
N ASN A 259 -2.40 22.47 10.54
CA ASN A 259 -1.97 23.87 10.53
C ASN A 259 -0.97 24.18 11.66
N TYR A 260 -1.15 23.58 12.84
CA TYR A 260 -0.25 23.74 13.98
C TYR A 260 1.14 23.14 13.70
N LEU A 261 1.19 21.98 13.04
CA LEU A 261 2.43 21.36 12.56
C LEU A 261 3.03 22.11 11.36
N GLY A 262 2.21 22.75 10.52
CA GLY A 262 2.65 23.52 9.36
C GLY A 262 3.05 24.98 9.62
N SER A 263 3.02 25.45 10.87
CA SER A 263 3.33 26.85 11.26
C SER A 263 4.79 27.25 10.96
N GLU A 264 5.22 28.51 11.19
CA GLU A 264 6.58 28.98 10.86
C GLU A 264 7.74 28.15 11.48
N TYR A 265 7.46 27.33 12.51
CA TYR A 265 8.38 26.33 13.07
C TYR A 265 8.47 25.01 12.27
N GLY A 266 7.57 24.77 11.32
CA GLY A 266 7.49 23.60 10.43
C GLY A 266 8.68 23.43 9.49
N ASN A 267 9.52 24.46 9.34
CA ASN A 267 10.85 24.31 8.73
C ASN A 267 11.84 23.49 9.59
N SER A 268 11.46 23.09 10.80
CA SER A 268 12.32 22.36 11.75
C SER A 268 12.22 20.83 11.65
N PHE A 269 11.22 20.29 10.95
CA PHE A 269 11.04 18.84 10.78
C PHE A 269 10.74 18.49 9.32
N GLU A 270 11.47 17.50 8.77
CA GLU A 270 11.28 17.03 7.39
C GLU A 270 9.99 16.23 7.19
N LEU A 271 9.41 15.70 8.28
CA LEU A 271 8.15 14.94 8.26
C LEU A 271 7.48 14.97 9.63
N ALA A 272 6.16 15.15 9.64
CA ALA A 272 5.30 14.81 10.77
C ALA A 272 4.31 13.71 10.37
N ARG A 273 4.14 12.70 11.23
CA ARG A 273 3.21 11.58 11.02
C ARG A 273 2.16 11.58 12.12
N ILE A 274 0.90 11.64 11.75
CA ILE A 274 -0.24 11.65 12.67
C ILE A 274 -0.87 10.26 12.67
N PHE A 275 -0.90 9.62 13.84
CA PHE A 275 -1.65 8.40 14.10
C PHE A 275 -3.03 8.75 14.64
N VAL A 276 -4.06 8.56 13.82
CA VAL A 276 -5.43 8.89 14.19
C VAL A 276 -6.18 7.63 14.56
N PHE A 277 -6.67 7.57 15.80
CA PHE A 277 -7.49 6.46 16.29
C PHE A 277 -8.94 6.90 16.35
N LEU A 278 -9.77 6.29 15.50
CA LEU A 278 -11.17 6.68 15.31
C LEU A 278 -12.10 5.51 15.67
N SER A 279 -13.12 5.78 16.49
CA SER A 279 -14.06 4.74 16.95
C SER A 279 -15.44 4.80 16.27
N GLY A 280 -15.65 5.72 15.33
CA GLY A 280 -16.93 5.92 14.65
C GLY A 280 -16.96 7.18 13.78
N PRO A 281 -18.10 7.50 13.13
CA PRO A 281 -18.22 8.59 12.16
C PRO A 281 -17.97 9.96 12.80
N PRO A 282 -17.23 10.87 12.13
CA PRO A 282 -17.21 12.29 12.44
C PRO A 282 -18.62 12.89 12.40
N ASN A 283 -19.08 13.47 13.51
CA ASN A 283 -20.47 13.93 13.65
C ASN A 283 -20.58 15.31 14.31
N TYR A 284 -19.48 16.05 14.42
CA TYR A 284 -19.45 17.35 15.07
C TYR A 284 -18.48 18.31 14.38
N GLY A 285 -18.91 19.55 14.12
CA GLY A 285 -18.09 20.59 13.50
C GLY A 285 -17.85 20.40 12.00
N ALA A 286 -16.89 21.14 11.44
CA ALA A 286 -16.53 21.06 10.02
C ALA A 286 -16.04 19.65 9.65
N GLY A 287 -16.49 19.15 8.50
CA GLY A 287 -16.20 17.79 8.06
C GLY A 287 -17.09 16.70 8.66
N GLN A 288 -18.15 17.06 9.41
CA GLN A 288 -19.16 16.07 9.84
C GLN A 288 -19.76 15.30 8.66
N LEU A 289 -19.99 14.01 8.84
CA LEU A 289 -20.54 13.08 7.86
C LEU A 289 -21.95 12.65 8.25
N ASP A 290 -22.80 12.41 7.26
CA ASP A 290 -24.18 11.94 7.48
C ASP A 290 -24.26 10.42 7.33
N THR A 291 -24.46 9.72 8.43
CA THR A 291 -24.62 8.26 8.44
C THR A 291 -26.06 7.81 8.22
N SER A 292 -26.99 8.74 7.97
CA SER A 292 -28.38 8.41 7.61
C SER A 292 -28.49 7.74 6.24
N GLU A 293 -27.48 7.89 5.39
CA GLU A 293 -27.45 7.31 4.03
C GLU A 293 -27.45 5.78 4.05
N GLU A 294 -26.75 5.13 4.97
CA GLU A 294 -26.77 3.67 5.16
C GLU A 294 -28.20 3.16 5.47
N GLN A 295 -28.92 3.87 6.35
CA GLN A 295 -30.29 3.52 6.74
C GLN A 295 -31.31 3.68 5.61
N ASN A 296 -31.00 4.52 4.62
CA ASN A 296 -31.82 4.76 3.43
C ASN A 296 -31.40 3.87 2.25
N ALA A 297 -30.12 3.51 2.16
CA ALA A 297 -29.54 2.63 1.16
C ALA A 297 -30.15 1.23 1.23
N GLY A 298 -30.40 0.68 2.44
CA GLY A 298 -31.09 -0.61 2.62
C GLY A 298 -32.54 -0.68 2.10
N LYS A 299 -33.09 0.40 1.50
CA LYS A 299 -34.44 0.45 0.92
C LYS A 299 -34.48 0.72 -0.58
N ALA A 300 -33.37 1.11 -1.20
CA ALA A 300 -33.29 1.47 -2.62
C ALA A 300 -32.30 0.54 -3.34
N GLY A 301 -32.71 -0.06 -4.46
CA GLY A 301 -31.87 -0.99 -5.25
C GLY A 301 -30.69 -0.35 -5.99
N ASP A 302 -30.22 0.82 -5.53
CA ASP A 302 -29.11 1.61 -6.08
C ASP A 302 -28.12 2.03 -4.97
N ALA A 303 -28.10 1.25 -3.88
CA ALA A 303 -27.42 1.51 -2.62
C ALA A 303 -25.88 1.59 -2.74
N ASP A 304 -25.29 0.68 -3.52
CA ASP A 304 -23.85 0.46 -3.54
C ASP A 304 -23.10 1.61 -4.24
N HIS A 305 -23.75 2.29 -5.18
CA HIS A 305 -23.19 3.45 -5.88
C HIS A 305 -23.06 4.69 -5.00
N ILE A 306 -24.01 4.89 -4.08
CA ILE A 306 -24.07 6.09 -3.24
C ILE A 306 -23.02 6.02 -2.12
N LEU A 307 -22.82 4.84 -1.53
CA LEU A 307 -21.91 4.65 -0.38
C LEU A 307 -20.42 4.62 -0.77
N LEU A 308 -20.10 4.54 -2.06
CA LEU A 308 -18.74 4.57 -2.60
C LEU A 308 -18.31 5.95 -3.10
N GLN A 309 -19.19 6.96 -3.02
CA GLN A 309 -18.87 8.35 -3.33
C GLN A 309 -18.54 9.15 -2.07
N GLU A 310 -17.56 10.04 -2.19
CA GLU A 310 -17.18 10.96 -1.12
C GLU A 310 -18.32 11.96 -0.87
N GLN A 311 -18.80 12.05 0.38
CA GLN A 311 -19.88 12.97 0.76
C GLN A 311 -19.43 14.44 0.77
N THR A 312 -18.14 14.69 0.97
CA THR A 312 -17.60 16.04 1.17
C THR A 312 -16.20 16.22 0.60
N SER A 313 -15.92 17.40 0.03
CA SER A 313 -14.59 17.79 -0.42
C SER A 313 -13.68 18.28 0.72
N PHE A 314 -14.20 18.39 1.95
CA PHE A 314 -13.46 18.87 3.11
C PHE A 314 -12.16 18.08 3.33
N TYR A 315 -12.24 16.75 3.33
CA TYR A 315 -11.10 15.87 3.60
C TYR A 315 -10.05 15.90 2.49
N LYS A 316 -10.45 16.17 1.25
CA LYS A 316 -9.52 16.37 0.13
C LYS A 316 -8.73 17.68 0.25
N ASN A 317 -9.39 18.77 0.67
CA ASN A 317 -8.72 20.04 0.94
C ASN A 317 -7.77 19.92 2.14
N LEU A 318 -8.17 19.19 3.17
CA LEU A 318 -7.34 18.88 4.32
C LEU A 318 -6.13 18.01 3.93
N ALA A 319 -6.31 16.99 3.10
CA ALA A 319 -5.21 16.18 2.59
C ALA A 319 -4.19 17.02 1.80
N THR A 320 -4.68 17.93 0.96
CA THR A 320 -3.82 18.89 0.23
C THR A 320 -3.02 19.76 1.19
N SER A 321 -3.66 20.26 2.25
CA SER A 321 -3.00 21.07 3.28
C SER A 321 -1.96 20.26 4.06
N ALA A 322 -2.27 19.00 4.38
CA ALA A 322 -1.34 18.07 5.03
C ALA A 322 -0.10 17.81 4.16
N VAL A 323 -0.28 17.56 2.85
CA VAL A 323 0.84 17.37 1.91
C VAL A 323 1.72 18.62 1.84
N GLN A 324 1.14 19.81 1.79
CA GLN A 324 1.89 21.07 1.79
C GLN A 324 2.67 21.30 3.09
N ALA A 325 2.12 20.86 4.22
CA ALA A 325 2.76 20.91 5.53
C ALA A 325 3.77 19.77 5.77
N GLY A 326 3.97 18.85 4.84
CA GLY A 326 4.83 17.66 5.04
C GLY A 326 4.28 16.69 6.09
N VAL A 327 2.97 16.68 6.27
CA VAL A 327 2.24 15.83 7.24
C VAL A 327 1.67 14.61 6.53
N CYS A 328 1.90 13.44 7.11
CA CYS A 328 1.30 12.17 6.74
C CYS A 328 0.28 11.74 7.80
N VAL A 329 -0.87 11.21 7.38
CA VAL A 329 -1.97 10.81 8.29
C VAL A 329 -2.29 9.33 8.13
N ASP A 330 -2.03 8.53 9.16
CA ASP A 330 -2.53 7.16 9.25
C ASP A 330 -3.85 7.13 10.02
N LEU A 331 -4.84 6.43 9.47
CA LEU A 331 -6.16 6.27 10.07
C LEU A 331 -6.32 4.82 10.57
N PHE A 332 -6.44 4.65 11.88
CA PHE A 332 -6.77 3.41 12.54
C PHE A 332 -8.25 3.45 12.96
N ALA A 333 -9.12 2.92 12.11
CA ALA A 333 -10.54 2.79 12.37
C ALA A 333 -10.78 1.51 13.20
N ILE A 334 -11.24 1.67 14.43
CA ILE A 334 -11.50 0.56 15.36
C ILE A 334 -12.99 0.59 15.68
N THR A 335 -13.78 0.00 14.80
CA THR A 335 -15.23 0.10 14.82
C THR A 335 -15.86 -1.01 13.98
N ASN A 336 -17.08 -1.39 14.35
CA ASN A 336 -17.97 -2.22 13.54
C ASN A 336 -19.22 -1.44 13.08
N GLU A 337 -19.24 -0.12 13.32
CA GLU A 337 -20.28 0.80 12.86
C GLU A 337 -19.83 1.49 11.58
N TYR A 338 -20.80 1.83 10.72
CA TYR A 338 -20.55 2.62 9.52
C TYR A 338 -19.98 4.00 9.87
N THR A 339 -18.81 4.29 9.31
CA THR A 339 -17.97 5.46 9.59
C THR A 339 -17.78 6.33 8.34
N ASP A 340 -18.23 5.85 7.17
CA ASP A 340 -17.96 6.46 5.87
C ASP A 340 -16.43 6.64 5.64
N LEU A 341 -15.71 5.50 5.69
CA LEU A 341 -14.29 5.48 5.36
C LEU A 341 -14.05 5.92 3.92
N THR A 342 -15.06 5.87 3.05
CA THR A 342 -14.96 6.36 1.66
C THR A 342 -14.56 7.82 1.63
N SER A 343 -15.23 8.67 2.41
CA SER A 343 -14.88 10.09 2.55
C SER A 343 -13.57 10.34 3.29
N LEU A 344 -13.21 9.46 4.24
CA LEU A 344 -12.02 9.65 5.10
C LEU A 344 -10.72 9.12 4.48
N LYS A 345 -10.78 8.11 3.61
CA LYS A 345 -9.59 7.44 3.05
C LYS A 345 -8.67 8.40 2.30
N VAL A 346 -9.23 9.46 1.72
CA VAL A 346 -8.48 10.48 0.96
C VAL A 346 -7.38 11.11 1.81
N LEU A 347 -7.64 11.32 3.11
CA LEU A 347 -6.62 11.81 4.04
C LEU A 347 -5.41 10.89 4.08
N SER A 348 -5.61 9.59 4.25
CA SER A 348 -4.50 8.64 4.34
C SER A 348 -3.86 8.40 2.98
N VAL A 349 -4.64 8.20 1.93
CA VAL A 349 -4.14 7.88 0.59
C VAL A 349 -3.35 9.05 -0.03
N GLU A 350 -3.88 10.27 0.02
CA GLU A 350 -3.22 11.42 -0.62
C GLU A 350 -2.05 11.97 0.24
N SER A 351 -2.13 11.89 1.57
CA SER A 351 -1.02 12.31 2.45
C SER A 351 0.11 11.28 2.56
N GLY A 352 -0.01 10.12 1.91
CA GLY A 352 0.99 9.04 1.92
C GLY A 352 1.01 8.21 3.20
N GLY A 353 -0.09 8.21 3.95
CA GLY A 353 -0.32 7.35 5.12
C GLY A 353 -1.05 6.05 4.77
N SER A 354 -1.56 5.38 5.79
CA SER A 354 -2.23 4.08 5.66
C SER A 354 -3.57 4.04 6.39
N LEU A 355 -4.52 3.28 5.84
CA LEU A 355 -5.82 3.01 6.46
C LEU A 355 -5.84 1.58 7.03
N PHE A 356 -6.10 1.47 8.32
CA PHE A 356 -6.30 0.19 9.01
C PHE A 356 -7.73 0.11 9.55
N LEU A 357 -8.36 -1.04 9.39
CA LEU A 357 -9.71 -1.31 9.90
C LEU A 357 -9.67 -2.53 10.83
N TYR A 358 -10.14 -2.33 12.07
CA TYR A 358 -10.30 -3.37 13.08
C TYR A 358 -11.76 -3.42 13.52
N SER A 359 -12.43 -4.55 13.23
CA SER A 359 -13.85 -4.73 13.56
C SER A 359 -14.12 -5.05 15.04
N SER A 360 -13.08 -5.40 15.80
CA SER A 360 -13.18 -5.77 17.21
C SER A 360 -11.94 -5.32 17.98
N THR A 361 -12.13 -4.95 19.24
CA THR A 361 -11.05 -4.61 20.16
C THR A 361 -10.31 -5.86 20.66
N ASP A 362 -11.02 -6.99 20.82
CA ASP A 362 -10.47 -8.20 21.46
C ASP A 362 -9.56 -8.99 20.53
N GLU A 363 -9.87 -9.01 19.23
CA GLU A 363 -9.10 -9.73 18.20
C GLU A 363 -8.14 -8.82 17.42
N SER A 364 -7.95 -7.58 17.87
CA SER A 364 -7.16 -6.58 17.16
C SER A 364 -5.67 -6.88 17.18
N THR A 365 -5.02 -6.74 16.03
CA THR A 365 -3.55 -6.78 15.88
C THR A 365 -2.90 -5.41 15.91
N LEU A 366 -3.65 -4.36 16.28
CA LEU A 366 -3.22 -2.97 16.23
C LEU A 366 -1.85 -2.71 16.90
N PRO A 367 -1.57 -3.21 18.13
CA PRO A 367 -0.26 -3.00 18.74
C PRO A 367 0.88 -3.62 17.95
N GLN A 368 0.66 -4.81 17.37
CA GLN A 368 1.66 -5.48 16.53
C GLN A 368 1.87 -4.76 15.21
N ASP A 369 0.80 -4.24 14.60
CA ASP A 369 0.86 -3.50 13.35
C ASP A 369 1.61 -2.19 13.50
N ILE A 370 1.31 -1.40 14.54
CA ILE A 370 2.04 -0.15 14.82
C ILE A 370 3.50 -0.41 15.16
N TYR A 371 3.79 -1.44 15.98
CA TYR A 371 5.17 -1.81 16.28
C TYR A 371 5.96 -2.13 15.02
N LYS A 372 5.40 -2.98 14.15
CA LYS A 372 6.05 -3.36 12.89
C LYS A 372 6.21 -2.20 11.93
N MET A 373 5.16 -1.40 11.78
CA MET A 373 5.17 -0.18 11.00
C MET A 373 6.41 0.62 11.40
N LEU A 374 6.49 1.06 12.65
CA LEU A 374 7.58 1.91 13.14
C LEU A 374 8.96 1.25 13.21
N SER A 375 9.02 -0.08 13.36
CA SER A 375 10.30 -0.81 13.39
C SER A 375 10.95 -0.95 12.01
N ASN A 376 10.16 -0.85 10.94
CA ASN A 376 10.66 -0.95 9.59
C ASN A 376 11.26 0.39 9.12
N PRO A 377 12.32 0.36 8.28
CA PRO A 377 12.86 1.58 7.72
C PRO A 377 11.82 2.26 6.82
N TYR A 378 11.81 3.59 6.85
CA TYR A 378 11.00 4.42 5.98
C TYR A 378 11.85 5.39 5.17
N ALA A 379 11.34 5.68 3.99
CA ALA A 379 11.78 6.78 3.17
C ALA A 379 10.80 7.96 3.36
N PHE A 380 11.34 9.17 3.51
CA PHE A 380 10.57 10.39 3.77
C PHE A 380 10.86 11.49 2.75
N GLY A 381 9.91 12.42 2.58
CA GLY A 381 10.02 13.57 1.69
C GLY A 381 10.37 13.13 0.27
N CYS A 382 9.76 12.04 -0.20
CA CYS A 382 10.19 11.34 -1.39
C CYS A 382 9.66 12.02 -2.65
N VAL A 383 10.49 12.06 -3.69
CA VAL A 383 10.10 12.50 -5.03
C VAL A 383 10.48 11.41 -6.02
N MET A 384 9.49 10.86 -6.70
CA MET A 384 9.67 9.85 -7.72
C MET A 384 9.35 10.40 -9.11
N ARG A 385 10.13 10.01 -10.11
CA ARG A 385 9.83 10.28 -11.51
C ARG A 385 10.22 9.09 -12.38
N LEU A 386 9.25 8.56 -13.12
CA LEU A 386 9.45 7.58 -14.18
C LEU A 386 9.57 8.30 -15.53
N ARG A 387 10.56 7.91 -16.33
CA ARG A 387 10.76 8.37 -17.71
C ARG A 387 10.80 7.19 -18.66
N THR A 388 10.26 7.36 -19.85
CA THR A 388 10.23 6.35 -20.91
C THR A 388 11.03 6.83 -22.13
N SER A 389 11.49 5.91 -22.97
CA SER A 389 12.04 6.26 -24.28
C SER A 389 10.96 6.79 -25.23
N SER A 390 11.37 7.59 -26.22
CA SER A 390 10.50 8.36 -27.15
C SER A 390 9.34 7.63 -27.84
N GLN A 391 9.36 6.31 -27.95
CA GLN A 391 8.36 5.52 -28.68
C GLN A 391 7.08 5.25 -27.88
N PHE A 392 7.12 5.43 -26.56
CA PHE A 392 6.01 5.15 -25.66
C PHE A 392 6.03 6.09 -24.46
N LYS A 393 4.90 6.20 -23.78
CA LYS A 393 4.72 7.08 -22.63
C LYS A 393 3.88 6.41 -21.56
N ILE A 394 3.86 7.03 -20.39
CA ILE A 394 3.00 6.65 -19.28
C ILE A 394 1.58 7.10 -19.65
N ALA A 395 0.64 6.16 -19.70
CA ALA A 395 -0.78 6.42 -19.86
C ALA A 395 -1.35 6.85 -18.50
N ASP A 396 -1.26 5.96 -17.52
CA ASP A 396 -1.78 6.16 -16.17
C ASP A 396 -0.76 5.76 -15.11
N SER A 397 -0.94 6.30 -13.91
CA SER A 397 -0.11 6.00 -12.76
C SER A 397 -0.98 5.77 -11.53
N TYR A 398 -0.68 4.71 -10.79
CA TYR A 398 -1.48 4.22 -9.67
C TYR A 398 -0.62 4.05 -8.41
N GLY A 399 -1.22 4.34 -7.26
CA GLY A 399 -0.59 4.24 -5.94
C GLY A 399 -0.87 5.47 -5.08
N HIS A 400 -0.37 5.46 -3.85
CA HIS A 400 -0.62 6.50 -2.85
C HIS A 400 0.46 7.59 -2.96
N PHE A 401 0.23 8.56 -3.85
CA PHE A 401 1.11 9.70 -4.07
C PHE A 401 0.33 10.94 -4.48
N PHE A 402 0.96 12.09 -4.35
CA PHE A 402 0.45 13.37 -4.85
C PHE A 402 1.16 13.74 -6.16
N PRO A 403 0.45 13.95 -7.28
CA PRO A 403 1.07 14.38 -8.53
C PRO A 403 1.57 15.83 -8.41
N ASP A 404 2.76 16.10 -8.95
CA ASP A 404 3.29 17.46 -8.96
C ASP A 404 2.46 18.38 -9.88
N PRO A 405 2.05 19.57 -9.40
CA PRO A 405 1.18 20.47 -10.16
C PRO A 405 1.88 21.14 -11.36
N GLN A 406 3.22 21.19 -11.37
CA GLN A 406 4.01 21.87 -12.39
C GLN A 406 4.66 20.90 -13.38
N TYR A 407 5.10 19.73 -12.90
CA TYR A 407 5.89 18.78 -13.68
C TYR A 407 5.19 17.45 -13.87
N MET A 408 4.80 17.14 -15.12
CA MET A 408 4.17 15.86 -15.43
C MET A 408 5.05 14.67 -15.03
N HIS A 409 4.39 13.63 -14.50
CA HIS A 409 4.97 12.37 -14.03
C HIS A 409 5.98 12.52 -12.89
N VAL A 410 6.05 13.68 -12.23
CA VAL A 410 6.69 13.82 -10.92
C VAL A 410 5.64 13.53 -9.86
N GLN A 411 6.01 12.68 -8.90
CA GLN A 411 5.14 12.22 -7.84
C GLN A 411 5.80 12.50 -6.50
N HIS A 412 5.06 13.17 -5.62
CA HIS A 412 5.43 13.44 -4.24
C HIS A 412 4.86 12.33 -3.36
N ILE A 413 5.73 11.75 -2.54
CA ILE A 413 5.41 10.66 -1.63
C ILE A 413 5.93 11.08 -0.26
N ASN A 414 5.05 11.47 0.66
CA ASN A 414 5.47 11.98 1.96
C ASN A 414 6.28 10.94 2.74
N CYS A 415 5.79 9.70 2.78
CA CYS A 415 6.54 8.57 3.29
C CYS A 415 6.17 7.27 2.57
N CYS A 416 7.11 6.32 2.54
CA CYS A 416 6.82 4.96 2.10
C CYS A 416 7.79 3.95 2.74
N ASP A 417 7.30 2.74 2.97
CA ASP A 417 8.13 1.62 3.44
C ASP A 417 8.78 0.87 2.26
N ALA A 418 9.51 -0.19 2.58
CA ALA A 418 10.23 -1.00 1.60
C ALA A 418 9.33 -1.82 0.65
N SER A 419 8.04 -1.91 0.93
CA SER A 419 7.05 -2.73 0.22
C SER A 419 6.03 -1.90 -0.58
N ALA A 420 5.92 -0.61 -0.27
CA ALA A 420 5.06 0.33 -0.97
C ALA A 420 5.32 0.30 -2.48
N THR A 421 4.26 0.01 -3.24
CA THR A 421 4.35 -0.23 -4.68
C THR A 421 3.49 0.74 -5.46
N TYR A 422 4.02 1.18 -6.61
CA TYR A 422 3.39 2.11 -7.53
C TYR A 422 3.34 1.48 -8.93
N SER A 423 2.18 1.51 -9.56
CA SER A 423 1.96 0.87 -10.86
C SER A 423 1.81 1.92 -11.96
N TYR A 424 2.27 1.62 -13.16
CA TYR A 424 2.20 2.51 -14.31
C TYR A 424 1.76 1.74 -15.54
N ASP A 425 0.78 2.27 -16.25
CA ASP A 425 0.36 1.78 -17.57
C ASP A 425 1.08 2.55 -18.66
N PHE A 426 1.32 1.87 -19.78
CA PHE A 426 2.00 2.40 -20.94
C PHE A 426 1.12 2.40 -22.16
N GLU A 427 1.27 3.45 -22.95
CA GLU A 427 0.75 3.50 -24.31
C GLU A 427 1.84 3.93 -25.28
N PHE A 428 1.69 3.50 -26.53
CA PHE A 428 2.56 3.97 -27.59
C PHE A 428 2.35 5.46 -27.81
N GLU A 429 3.44 6.17 -28.09
CA GLU A 429 3.32 7.52 -28.60
C GLU A 429 2.70 7.47 -30.00
N LYS A 430 1.97 8.53 -30.38
CA LYS A 430 1.27 8.56 -31.66
C LYS A 430 2.23 8.28 -32.83
N ASP A 431 1.79 7.43 -33.75
CA ASP A 431 2.53 7.01 -34.95
C ASP A 431 3.93 6.41 -34.66
N SER A 432 4.15 5.91 -33.44
CA SER A 432 5.42 5.32 -33.01
C SER A 432 5.37 3.79 -32.96
N GLN A 433 6.53 3.18 -33.21
CA GLN A 433 6.75 1.74 -33.09
C GLN A 433 8.24 1.47 -32.82
N PHE A 434 8.53 0.29 -32.29
CA PHE A 434 9.89 -0.21 -32.19
C PHE A 434 10.27 -0.97 -33.46
N SER A 435 11.46 -0.69 -33.96
CA SER A 435 12.04 -1.35 -35.14
C SER A 435 13.49 -1.71 -34.87
N ARG A 436 14.11 -2.54 -35.71
CA ARG A 436 15.54 -2.87 -35.58
C ARG A 436 16.49 -1.66 -35.64
N LYS A 437 16.01 -0.50 -36.11
CA LYS A 437 16.78 0.75 -36.21
C LYS A 437 16.47 1.72 -35.07
N SER A 438 15.37 1.53 -34.34
CA SER A 438 15.06 2.38 -33.20
C SER A 438 15.90 1.96 -32.00
N SER A 439 16.08 2.90 -31.08
CA SER A 439 16.58 2.57 -29.75
C SER A 439 15.64 1.56 -29.08
N PRO A 440 16.18 0.65 -28.26
CA PRO A 440 15.35 -0.26 -27.49
C PRO A 440 14.48 0.52 -26.49
N PRO A 441 13.35 -0.05 -26.02
CA PRO A 441 12.56 0.56 -24.96
C PRO A 441 13.40 0.74 -23.69
N ILE A 442 13.44 1.97 -23.19
CA ILE A 442 14.12 2.34 -21.95
C ILE A 442 13.10 2.87 -20.95
N ILE A 443 13.25 2.45 -19.70
CA ILE A 443 12.62 3.07 -18.54
C ILE A 443 13.71 3.57 -17.61
N GLN A 444 13.61 4.82 -17.15
CA GLN A 444 14.46 5.35 -16.09
C GLN A 444 13.61 5.87 -14.93
N ILE A 445 13.82 5.30 -13.76
CA ILE A 445 13.17 5.73 -12.52
C ILE A 445 14.20 6.46 -11.67
N ALA A 446 13.87 7.67 -11.25
CA ALA A 446 14.64 8.44 -10.29
C ALA A 446 13.79 8.63 -9.04
N PHE A 447 14.35 8.24 -7.89
CA PHE A 447 13.70 8.28 -6.59
C PHE A 447 14.62 9.02 -5.61
N LYS A 448 14.26 10.24 -5.24
CA LYS A 448 14.95 11.04 -4.24
C LYS A 448 14.23 10.88 -2.92
N TYR A 449 14.93 10.56 -1.84
CA TYR A 449 14.32 10.30 -0.53
C TYR A 449 15.26 10.63 0.61
N THR A 450 14.71 10.83 1.81
CA THR A 450 15.47 10.92 3.06
C THR A 450 15.25 9.65 3.85
N VAL A 451 16.29 9.13 4.49
CA VAL A 451 16.19 7.99 5.40
C VAL A 451 16.99 8.27 6.67
N LEU A 452 16.49 7.75 7.80
CA LEU A 452 17.22 7.75 9.06
C LEU A 452 18.24 6.61 9.05
N VAL A 453 19.51 6.95 9.16
CA VAL A 453 20.62 5.99 9.20
C VAL A 453 21.19 5.95 10.61
N HIS A 454 21.41 4.72 11.09
CA HIS A 454 22.10 4.48 12.34
C HIS A 454 23.61 4.43 12.09
N ASN A 455 24.33 5.38 12.69
CA ASN A 455 25.78 5.38 12.70
C ASN A 455 26.21 4.50 13.87
N GLY A 456 26.58 3.24 13.61
CA GLY A 456 26.90 2.22 14.61
C GLY A 456 27.71 2.70 15.82
N ASP A 457 27.73 1.91 16.90
CA ASP A 457 28.37 2.24 18.19
C ASP A 457 29.92 2.37 18.15
N THR A 458 30.54 2.56 16.99
CA THR A 458 31.99 2.71 16.82
C THR A 458 32.47 4.08 17.29
N SER A 459 32.56 4.27 18.61
CA SER A 459 33.24 5.39 19.25
C SER A 459 34.34 4.91 20.21
N ASP A 460 35.33 4.21 19.67
CA ASP A 460 36.64 4.03 20.36
C ASP A 460 37.56 5.27 20.23
N ALA A 461 37.03 6.41 19.76
CA ALA A 461 37.76 7.68 19.71
C ALA A 461 37.38 8.56 20.92
N PRO A 462 38.26 8.73 21.92
CA PRO A 462 37.88 9.29 23.23
C PRO A 462 37.77 10.82 23.27
N ASN A 463 37.50 11.53 22.16
CA ASN A 463 37.45 13.01 22.15
C ASN A 463 36.74 13.62 20.92
N SER A 464 35.49 13.24 20.65
CA SER A 464 34.61 14.07 19.80
C SER A 464 33.26 14.22 20.49
N GLY A 465 32.81 15.46 20.66
CA GLY A 465 31.54 15.78 21.32
C GLY A 465 30.38 14.99 20.73
N SER A 466 29.40 14.69 21.60
CA SER A 466 28.14 13.97 21.36
C SER A 466 27.59 14.12 19.93
N ARG A 467 28.08 13.31 18.99
CA ARG A 467 27.42 13.14 17.68
C ARG A 467 26.22 12.22 17.91
N SER A 468 25.06 12.64 17.43
CA SER A 468 23.86 11.81 17.43
C SER A 468 24.17 10.44 16.83
N LYS A 469 23.71 9.36 17.49
CA LYS A 469 23.79 7.96 17.03
C LYS A 469 23.06 7.73 15.70
N TYR A 470 22.23 8.69 15.31
CA TYR A 470 21.44 8.68 14.09
C TYR A 470 21.72 9.93 13.25
N SER A 471 21.73 9.78 11.94
CA SER A 471 21.78 10.88 10.98
C SER A 471 20.75 10.69 9.89
N LEU A 472 20.18 11.80 9.42
CA LEU A 472 19.38 11.79 8.20
C LEU A 472 20.30 11.86 6.99
N GLU A 473 20.03 10.99 6.02
CA GLU A 473 20.71 11.01 4.72
C GLU A 473 19.70 11.28 3.61
N ARG A 474 19.94 12.35 2.83
CA ARG A 474 19.22 12.60 1.58
C ARG A 474 19.90 11.83 0.46
N ARG A 475 19.16 10.97 -0.23
CA ARG A 475 19.70 10.04 -1.23
C ARG A 475 18.97 10.17 -2.57
N LEU A 476 19.68 9.88 -3.65
CA LEU A 476 19.17 9.79 -5.01
C LEU A 476 19.41 8.38 -5.54
N ARG A 477 18.32 7.62 -5.66
CA ARG A 477 18.32 6.29 -6.25
C ARG A 477 17.86 6.37 -7.70
N VAL A 478 18.68 5.89 -8.62
CA VAL A 478 18.37 5.88 -10.05
C VAL A 478 18.48 4.46 -10.58
N ARG A 479 17.46 4.03 -11.32
CA ARG A 479 17.47 2.76 -12.03
C ARG A 479 17.10 2.96 -13.49
N THR A 480 17.97 2.54 -14.40
CA THR A 480 17.72 2.56 -15.85
C THR A 480 17.63 1.12 -16.34
N ILE A 481 16.52 0.78 -17.00
CA ILE A 481 16.21 -0.58 -17.46
C ILE A 481 15.98 -0.53 -18.97
N GLN A 482 16.57 -1.49 -19.67
CA GLN A 482 16.34 -1.71 -21.10
C GLN A 482 15.52 -2.99 -21.29
N TYR A 483 14.42 -2.89 -22.03
CA TYR A 483 13.59 -4.02 -22.39
C TYR A 483 13.89 -4.49 -23.82
N ASN A 484 13.64 -5.77 -24.08
CA ASN A 484 13.63 -6.29 -25.44
C ASN A 484 12.26 -6.03 -26.08
N THR A 485 12.19 -6.15 -27.41
CA THR A 485 10.93 -6.04 -28.17
C THR A 485 10.70 -7.28 -28.99
N THR A 486 9.44 -7.69 -29.15
CA THR A 486 9.05 -8.78 -30.05
C THR A 486 7.91 -8.36 -30.97
N ALA A 487 7.90 -8.95 -32.17
CA ALA A 487 6.81 -8.85 -33.13
C ALA A 487 5.92 -10.11 -33.14
N ASN A 488 6.22 -11.10 -32.28
CA ASN A 488 5.48 -12.33 -32.14
C ASN A 488 4.62 -12.29 -30.88
N ILE A 489 3.32 -12.50 -31.05
CA ILE A 489 2.36 -12.54 -29.94
C ILE A 489 2.65 -13.69 -28.96
N TRP A 490 3.19 -14.82 -29.44
CA TRP A 490 3.54 -15.95 -28.57
C TRP A 490 4.69 -15.63 -27.62
N ASP A 491 5.72 -14.95 -28.14
CA ASP A 491 6.81 -14.48 -27.32
C ASP A 491 6.28 -13.52 -26.24
N LEU A 492 5.29 -12.67 -26.54
CA LEU A 492 4.68 -11.81 -25.50
C LEU A 492 4.06 -12.65 -24.38
N TYR A 493 3.25 -13.65 -24.71
CA TYR A 493 2.60 -14.52 -23.72
C TYR A 493 3.61 -15.28 -22.84
N ASP A 494 4.71 -15.77 -23.41
CA ASP A 494 5.76 -16.48 -22.66
C ASP A 494 6.51 -15.58 -21.65
N PHE A 495 6.44 -14.25 -21.82
CA PHE A 495 7.05 -13.27 -20.94
C PHE A 495 6.05 -12.46 -20.11
N VAL A 496 4.80 -12.92 -19.97
CA VAL A 496 3.83 -12.27 -19.09
C VAL A 496 4.20 -12.50 -17.61
N ASP A 497 4.14 -11.44 -16.81
CA ASP A 497 4.11 -11.53 -15.35
C ASP A 497 2.66 -11.38 -14.86
N PRO A 498 2.00 -12.49 -14.48
CA PRO A 498 0.57 -12.47 -14.16
C PRO A 498 0.26 -11.69 -12.87
N ASP A 499 1.22 -11.54 -11.95
CA ASP A 499 1.02 -10.78 -10.71
C ASP A 499 0.94 -9.27 -11.01
N VAL A 500 1.79 -8.79 -11.92
CA VAL A 500 1.78 -7.38 -12.33
C VAL A 500 0.53 -7.08 -13.16
N VAL A 501 0.11 -8.01 -14.01
CA VAL A 501 -1.18 -7.92 -14.73
C VAL A 501 -2.34 -7.81 -13.73
N LEU A 502 -2.39 -8.68 -12.71
CA LEU A 502 -3.38 -8.60 -11.65
C LEU A 502 -3.34 -7.24 -10.93
N THR A 503 -2.14 -6.73 -10.62
CA THR A 503 -1.97 -5.43 -9.94
C THR A 503 -2.57 -4.29 -10.74
N ILE A 504 -2.26 -4.21 -12.03
CA ILE A 504 -2.82 -3.18 -12.93
C ILE A 504 -4.35 -3.32 -13.03
N LEU A 505 -4.86 -4.54 -13.24
CA LEU A 505 -6.30 -4.78 -13.35
C LEU A 505 -7.04 -4.41 -12.07
N VAL A 506 -6.48 -4.70 -10.89
CA VAL A 506 -7.09 -4.34 -9.61
C VAL A 506 -7.14 -2.82 -9.44
N HIS A 507 -6.11 -2.07 -9.85
CA HIS A 507 -6.17 -0.61 -9.85
C HIS A 507 -7.28 -0.08 -10.79
N GLN A 508 -7.39 -0.63 -11.99
CA GLN A 508 -8.43 -0.25 -12.95
C GLN A 508 -9.83 -0.56 -12.40
N VAL A 509 -10.01 -1.75 -11.81
CA VAL A 509 -11.24 -2.17 -11.13
C VAL A 509 -11.60 -1.23 -9.99
N ILE A 510 -10.65 -0.89 -9.11
CA ILE A 510 -10.90 0.04 -8.00
C ILE A 510 -11.41 1.37 -8.55
N LEU A 511 -10.73 1.94 -9.55
CA LEU A 511 -11.10 3.25 -10.11
C LEU A 511 -12.45 3.24 -10.82
N SER A 512 -12.74 2.23 -11.65
CA SER A 512 -14.00 2.16 -12.39
C SER A 512 -15.18 1.78 -11.50
N SER A 513 -14.96 0.99 -10.45
CA SER A 513 -16.00 0.58 -9.49
C SER A 513 -16.56 1.74 -8.66
N LEU A 514 -15.80 2.82 -8.50
CA LEU A 514 -16.30 4.06 -7.88
C LEU A 514 -17.41 4.74 -8.71
N SER A 515 -17.46 4.45 -10.02
CA SER A 515 -18.48 4.97 -10.93
C SER A 515 -19.59 3.97 -11.16
N ASP A 516 -19.26 2.71 -11.51
CA ASP A 516 -20.23 1.63 -11.66
C ASP A 516 -19.61 0.23 -11.48
N VAL A 517 -20.03 -0.44 -10.40
CA VAL A 517 -19.57 -1.80 -10.05
C VAL A 517 -20.03 -2.82 -11.09
N LEU A 518 -21.26 -2.72 -11.60
CA LEU A 518 -21.81 -3.65 -12.58
C LEU A 518 -21.14 -3.47 -13.94
N GLU A 519 -20.96 -2.23 -14.39
CA GLU A 519 -20.23 -1.96 -15.64
C GLU A 519 -18.79 -2.45 -15.54
N THR A 520 -18.12 -2.20 -14.41
CA THR A 520 -16.76 -2.70 -14.16
C THR A 520 -16.68 -4.22 -14.21
N ARG A 521 -17.66 -4.90 -13.62
CA ARG A 521 -17.75 -6.36 -13.65
C ARG A 521 -17.86 -6.89 -15.07
N LEU A 522 -18.73 -6.29 -15.89
CA LEU A 522 -18.89 -6.66 -17.30
C LEU A 522 -17.62 -6.38 -18.10
N TRP A 523 -16.98 -5.22 -17.88
CA TRP A 523 -15.72 -4.87 -18.51
C TRP A 523 -14.62 -5.91 -18.21
N LEU A 524 -14.47 -6.35 -16.95
CA LEU A 524 -13.48 -7.35 -16.59
C LEU A 524 -13.74 -8.71 -17.25
N GLN A 525 -15.02 -9.10 -17.36
CA GLN A 525 -15.42 -10.31 -18.07
C GLN A 525 -15.13 -10.20 -19.58
N ASP A 526 -15.48 -9.08 -20.20
CA ASP A 526 -15.25 -8.82 -21.62
C ASP A 526 -13.75 -8.77 -21.96
N TRP A 527 -12.95 -8.15 -21.09
CA TRP A 527 -11.50 -8.18 -21.19
C TRP A 527 -10.97 -9.62 -21.15
N PHE A 528 -11.42 -10.43 -20.21
CA PHE A 528 -10.96 -11.82 -20.09
C PHE A 528 -11.37 -12.67 -21.30
N LEU A 529 -12.60 -12.48 -21.81
CA LEU A 529 -13.06 -13.11 -23.05
C LEU A 529 -12.15 -12.72 -24.24
N ALA A 530 -11.75 -11.46 -24.34
CA ALA A 530 -10.84 -10.98 -25.37
C ALA A 530 -9.46 -11.65 -25.26
N VAL A 531 -8.90 -11.79 -24.06
CA VAL A 531 -7.60 -12.47 -23.84
C VAL A 531 -7.68 -13.94 -24.29
N ILE A 532 -8.69 -14.68 -23.85
CA ILE A 532 -8.89 -16.10 -24.19
C ILE A 532 -9.03 -16.27 -25.71
N ALA A 533 -9.83 -15.41 -26.34
CA ALA A 533 -10.02 -15.38 -27.77
C ALA A 533 -8.71 -15.16 -28.53
N GLN A 534 -7.93 -14.15 -28.16
CA GLN A 534 -6.68 -13.82 -28.84
C GLN A 534 -5.61 -14.89 -28.64
N TYR A 535 -5.52 -15.47 -27.45
CA TYR A 535 -4.65 -16.61 -27.17
C TYR A 535 -4.99 -17.81 -28.06
N ASN A 536 -6.27 -18.21 -28.13
CA ASN A 536 -6.69 -19.34 -28.96
C ASN A 536 -6.46 -19.06 -30.45
N LYS A 537 -6.72 -17.84 -30.91
CA LYS A 537 -6.43 -17.40 -32.29
C LYS A 537 -4.92 -17.47 -32.60
N ALA A 538 -4.09 -16.97 -31.70
CA ALA A 538 -2.64 -17.08 -31.81
C ALA A 538 -2.21 -18.55 -31.88
N TYR A 539 -2.85 -19.44 -31.12
CA TYR A 539 -2.45 -20.85 -31.00
C TYR A 539 -2.80 -21.62 -32.26
N LYS A 540 -4.01 -21.37 -32.78
CA LYS A 540 -4.42 -21.83 -34.10
C LYS A 540 -3.41 -21.41 -35.16
N ASN A 541 -2.92 -20.17 -35.17
CA ASN A 541 -1.94 -19.73 -36.18
C ASN A 541 -0.60 -20.48 -36.11
N VAL A 542 -0.14 -20.87 -34.92
CA VAL A 542 1.09 -21.67 -34.75
C VAL A 542 0.88 -23.13 -35.15
N THR A 543 -0.30 -23.68 -34.85
CA THR A 543 -0.63 -25.10 -35.08
C THR A 543 -1.22 -25.40 -36.46
N SER A 544 -1.74 -24.39 -37.18
CA SER A 544 -2.36 -24.52 -38.51
C SER A 544 -1.40 -24.97 -39.63
N GLY A 545 -0.13 -25.27 -39.32
CA GLY A 545 0.73 -26.10 -40.16
C GLY A 545 0.27 -27.57 -40.28
N GLY A 546 -0.72 -28.02 -39.50
CA GLY A 546 -1.18 -29.42 -39.49
C GLY A 546 -2.65 -29.64 -39.12
N GLY A 547 -3.57 -29.38 -40.06
CA GLY A 547 -4.89 -30.05 -40.08
C GLY A 547 -6.12 -29.20 -39.76
N THR A 548 -7.18 -29.41 -40.56
CA THR A 548 -8.51 -28.78 -40.49
C THR A 548 -9.43 -29.47 -39.48
N GLY A 549 -8.96 -29.64 -38.24
CA GLY A 549 -9.76 -30.18 -37.13
C GLY A 549 -10.57 -29.09 -36.42
N MET A 550 -11.68 -29.46 -35.78
CA MET A 550 -12.41 -28.59 -34.86
C MET A 550 -11.55 -28.44 -33.59
N TYR A 551 -10.96 -27.26 -33.39
CA TYR A 551 -10.15 -26.98 -32.20
C TYR A 551 -11.08 -26.69 -31.02
N ASP A 552 -10.94 -27.44 -29.93
CA ASP A 552 -11.57 -27.10 -28.66
C ASP A 552 -10.96 -25.80 -28.11
N ILE A 553 -11.76 -24.97 -27.47
CA ILE A 553 -11.31 -23.68 -26.94
C ILE A 553 -10.60 -23.93 -25.62
N ASP A 554 -9.29 -23.64 -25.59
CA ASP A 554 -8.46 -23.75 -24.41
C ASP A 554 -8.66 -22.52 -23.51
N VAL A 555 -9.46 -22.69 -22.47
CA VAL A 555 -9.75 -21.66 -21.45
C VAL A 555 -8.80 -21.73 -20.24
N ASN A 556 -7.92 -22.74 -20.21
CA ASN A 556 -6.99 -22.98 -19.11
C ASN A 556 -5.56 -22.52 -19.44
N PHE A 557 -5.32 -21.98 -20.63
CA PHE A 557 -3.97 -21.64 -21.12
C PHE A 557 -3.01 -22.83 -21.00
N SER A 558 -3.47 -24.01 -21.40
CA SER A 558 -2.76 -25.29 -21.28
C SER A 558 -1.39 -25.29 -21.98
N HIS A 559 -1.21 -24.41 -22.97
CA HIS A 559 0.03 -24.25 -23.73
C HIS A 559 0.87 -23.02 -23.36
N CYS A 560 0.46 -22.23 -22.36
CA CYS A 560 1.24 -21.09 -21.87
C CYS A 560 1.14 -20.99 -20.34
N SER A 561 2.17 -21.49 -19.64
CA SER A 561 2.19 -21.54 -18.16
C SER A 561 2.01 -20.16 -17.50
N GLN A 562 2.51 -19.09 -18.13
CA GLN A 562 2.46 -17.76 -17.55
C GLN A 562 1.06 -17.14 -17.52
N LEU A 563 0.16 -17.59 -18.40
CA LEU A 563 -1.23 -17.12 -18.44
C LEU A 563 -2.17 -17.97 -17.58
N GLN A 564 -1.77 -19.19 -17.19
CA GLN A 564 -2.61 -20.11 -16.40
C GLN A 564 -3.19 -19.50 -15.12
N PRO A 565 -2.46 -18.64 -14.36
CA PRO A 565 -3.02 -18.00 -13.18
C PRO A 565 -4.16 -17.03 -13.47
N LEU A 566 -4.21 -16.43 -14.67
CA LEU A 566 -5.15 -15.36 -15.00
C LEU A 566 -6.61 -15.80 -14.88
N SER A 567 -6.95 -17.02 -15.28
CA SER A 567 -8.33 -17.53 -15.16
C SER A 567 -8.81 -17.53 -13.71
N ARG A 568 -7.93 -17.90 -12.78
CA ARG A 568 -8.22 -17.91 -11.34
C ARG A 568 -8.25 -16.50 -10.76
N PHE A 569 -7.31 -15.66 -11.16
CA PHE A 569 -7.26 -14.26 -10.72
C PHE A 569 -8.51 -13.49 -11.11
N VAL A 570 -8.94 -13.59 -12.37
CA VAL A 570 -10.18 -12.96 -12.84
C VAL A 570 -11.38 -13.48 -12.06
N PHE A 571 -11.49 -14.80 -11.90
CA PHE A 571 -12.57 -15.40 -11.14
C PHE A 571 -12.61 -14.91 -9.69
N ALA A 572 -11.46 -14.85 -9.00
CA ALA A 572 -11.40 -14.34 -7.63
C ALA A 572 -11.68 -12.84 -7.52
N VAL A 573 -11.23 -12.02 -8.47
CA VAL A 573 -11.57 -10.58 -8.49
C VAL A 573 -13.08 -10.40 -8.71
N LEU A 574 -13.72 -11.22 -9.54
CA LEU A 574 -15.18 -11.23 -9.70
C LEU A 574 -15.92 -11.71 -8.45
N LEU A 575 -15.31 -12.54 -7.60
CA LEU A 575 -15.87 -12.93 -6.30
C LEU A 575 -15.54 -11.94 -5.18
N SER A 576 -14.55 -11.06 -5.38
CA SER A 576 -14.10 -10.11 -4.37
C SER A 576 -15.21 -9.16 -3.95
N PRO A 577 -15.25 -8.74 -2.66
CA PRO A 577 -16.11 -7.67 -2.18
C PRO A 577 -16.09 -6.40 -3.04
N LEU A 578 -15.00 -6.16 -3.80
CA LEU A 578 -14.90 -5.02 -4.71
C LEU A 578 -15.91 -5.05 -5.88
N LEU A 579 -16.38 -6.23 -6.29
CA LEU A 579 -17.24 -6.42 -7.47
C LEU A 579 -18.52 -7.23 -7.21
N GLN A 580 -18.88 -7.42 -5.94
CA GLN A 580 -20.17 -8.03 -5.57
C GLN A 580 -21.28 -6.98 -5.64
N VAL A 581 -22.37 -7.30 -6.35
CA VAL A 581 -23.45 -6.35 -6.70
C VAL A 581 -24.69 -6.50 -5.78
N ASN A 582 -24.72 -7.45 -4.85
CA ASN A 582 -25.92 -7.77 -4.04
C ASN A 582 -25.59 -8.39 -2.67
N SER A 583 -24.70 -7.79 -1.88
CA SER A 583 -24.38 -8.35 -0.57
C SER A 583 -24.80 -7.40 0.55
N GLU A 584 -26.05 -7.54 1.02
CA GLU A 584 -26.51 -6.95 2.30
C GLU A 584 -25.61 -7.36 3.49
N LEU A 585 -24.67 -8.29 3.29
CA LEU A 585 -23.76 -8.85 4.28
C LEU A 585 -22.36 -8.20 4.29
N ILE A 586 -21.98 -7.42 3.28
CA ILE A 586 -20.64 -6.79 3.23
C ILE A 586 -20.73 -5.36 3.75
N HIS A 587 -19.95 -5.08 4.80
CA HIS A 587 -19.86 -3.75 5.36
C HIS A 587 -19.16 -2.78 4.36
N PRO A 588 -19.74 -1.61 4.02
CA PRO A 588 -19.16 -0.68 3.04
C PRO A 588 -17.73 -0.23 3.39
N ASP A 589 -17.47 0.10 4.66
CA ASP A 589 -16.13 0.50 5.10
C ASP A 589 -15.08 -0.60 4.91
N TYR A 590 -15.50 -1.87 4.93
CA TYR A 590 -14.59 -2.98 4.65
C TYR A 590 -14.21 -3.03 3.16
N VAL A 591 -15.15 -2.71 2.25
CA VAL A 591 -14.85 -2.54 0.82
C VAL A 591 -13.84 -1.42 0.62
N THR A 592 -14.06 -0.27 1.26
CA THR A 592 -13.13 0.87 1.20
C THR A 592 -11.75 0.53 1.77
N PHE A 593 -11.69 -0.18 2.89
CA PHE A 593 -10.43 -0.69 3.43
C PHE A 593 -9.70 -1.59 2.42
N LEU A 594 -10.41 -2.52 1.76
CA LEU A 594 -9.81 -3.38 0.74
C LEU A 594 -9.30 -2.59 -0.47
N GLN A 595 -10.01 -1.54 -0.92
CA GLN A 595 -9.52 -0.65 -1.97
C GLN A 595 -8.18 -0.02 -1.60
N CYS A 596 -8.07 0.49 -0.37
CA CYS A 596 -6.84 1.12 0.13
C CYS A 596 -5.71 0.10 0.30
N LEU A 597 -6.01 -1.07 0.86
CA LEU A 597 -5.04 -2.14 1.06
C LEU A 597 -4.51 -2.63 -0.29
N PHE A 598 -5.39 -3.08 -1.19
CA PHE A 598 -4.98 -3.70 -2.45
C PHE A 598 -4.24 -2.73 -3.38
N SER A 599 -4.54 -1.44 -3.31
CA SER A 599 -3.81 -0.42 -4.08
C SER A 599 -2.41 -0.10 -3.54
N ALA A 600 -2.04 -0.57 -2.34
CA ALA A 600 -0.71 -0.37 -1.75
C ALA A 600 0.18 -1.62 -1.78
N LEU A 601 -0.40 -2.81 -1.98
CA LEU A 601 0.34 -4.08 -1.94
C LEU A 601 1.29 -4.26 -3.14
N GLU A 602 2.44 -4.86 -2.87
CA GLU A 602 3.30 -5.41 -3.92
C GLU A 602 2.60 -6.57 -4.66
N PRO A 603 3.01 -6.90 -5.91
CA PRO A 603 2.27 -7.86 -6.74
C PRO A 603 2.12 -9.26 -6.11
N ALA A 604 3.16 -9.76 -5.43
CA ALA A 604 3.12 -11.07 -4.79
C ALA A 604 2.18 -11.11 -3.57
N SER A 605 2.13 -10.02 -2.81
CA SER A 605 1.25 -9.86 -1.66
C SER A 605 -0.20 -9.65 -2.09
N LEU A 606 -0.44 -8.88 -3.15
CA LEU A 606 -1.76 -8.74 -3.75
C LEU A 606 -2.29 -10.07 -4.30
N ARG A 607 -1.44 -10.83 -5.02
CA ARG A 607 -1.78 -12.20 -5.46
C ARG A 607 -2.26 -13.04 -4.28
N GLN A 608 -1.53 -13.02 -3.16
CA GLN A 608 -1.89 -13.78 -1.98
C GLN A 608 -3.22 -13.33 -1.36
N ALA A 609 -3.49 -12.02 -1.37
CA ALA A 609 -4.72 -11.46 -0.82
C ALA A 609 -5.95 -11.79 -1.67
N ILE A 610 -5.79 -11.84 -3.00
CA ILE A 610 -6.87 -12.18 -3.95
C ILE A 610 -7.07 -13.70 -4.07
N TRP A 611 -5.98 -14.47 -4.13
CA TRP A 611 -6.00 -15.92 -4.26
C TRP A 611 -5.19 -16.57 -3.12
N PRO A 612 -5.85 -16.99 -2.03
CA PRO A 612 -5.20 -17.63 -0.89
C PRO A 612 -4.39 -18.87 -1.27
N SER A 613 -3.38 -19.22 -0.47
CA SER A 613 -2.67 -20.49 -0.61
C SER A 613 -3.12 -21.47 0.45
N LEU A 614 -3.26 -22.75 0.07
CA LEU A 614 -3.65 -23.83 0.97
C LEU A 614 -2.54 -24.88 1.03
N ILE A 615 -2.04 -25.17 2.23
CA ILE A 615 -0.97 -26.14 2.47
C ILE A 615 -1.49 -27.20 3.43
N SER A 616 -1.36 -28.48 3.10
CA SER A 616 -1.72 -29.57 4.00
C SER A 616 -0.51 -30.13 4.75
N TYR A 617 -0.77 -30.72 5.91
CA TYR A 617 0.24 -31.27 6.82
C TYR A 617 -0.20 -32.66 7.29
N PHE A 618 0.70 -33.64 7.24
CA PHE A 618 0.48 -34.97 7.81
C PHE A 618 0.52 -34.96 9.34
N SER A 619 1.33 -34.05 9.90
CA SER A 619 1.44 -33.74 11.32
C SER A 619 1.94 -32.31 11.49
N PRO A 620 1.87 -31.69 12.68
CA PRO A 620 2.33 -30.31 12.88
C PRO A 620 3.79 -30.04 12.46
N ASP A 621 4.63 -31.08 12.35
CA ASP A 621 6.04 -31.00 11.96
C ASP A 621 6.34 -31.46 10.53
N VAL A 622 5.35 -31.99 9.81
CA VAL A 622 5.54 -32.59 8.49
C VAL A 622 4.54 -32.00 7.50
N GLU A 623 5.03 -31.09 6.68
CA GLU A 623 4.32 -30.55 5.50
C GLU A 623 4.06 -31.67 4.49
N ALA A 624 2.88 -31.66 3.88
CA ALA A 624 2.45 -32.65 2.89
C ALA A 624 2.48 -32.07 1.48
N GLU A 625 1.49 -31.25 1.13
CA GLU A 625 1.31 -30.73 -0.23
C GLU A 625 0.82 -29.27 -0.21
N VAL A 626 1.29 -28.50 -1.19
CA VAL A 626 0.75 -27.18 -1.51
C VAL A 626 -0.33 -27.36 -2.57
N HIS A 627 -1.58 -27.06 -2.20
CA HIS A 627 -2.75 -27.25 -3.05
C HIS A 627 -2.92 -26.09 -4.02
N GLN A 628 -3.10 -26.41 -5.31
CA GLN A 628 -3.47 -25.42 -6.32
C GLN A 628 -4.96 -25.09 -6.34
N SER A 629 -5.80 -26.05 -5.88
CA SER A 629 -7.25 -25.89 -5.81
C SER A 629 -7.69 -25.37 -4.45
N LEU A 630 -8.63 -24.44 -4.45
CA LEU A 630 -9.31 -23.93 -3.26
C LEU A 630 -10.76 -24.45 -3.21
N SER A 631 -10.92 -25.78 -3.28
CA SER A 631 -12.21 -26.48 -3.23
C SER A 631 -12.26 -27.47 -2.06
N ARG A 632 -13.45 -27.78 -1.57
CA ARG A 632 -13.73 -28.84 -0.58
C ARG A 632 -13.20 -30.21 -1.00
N THR A 633 -12.99 -30.43 -2.29
CA THR A 633 -12.38 -31.66 -2.82
C THR A 633 -10.99 -31.93 -2.22
N VAL A 634 -10.27 -30.91 -1.77
CA VAL A 634 -8.95 -31.03 -1.11
C VAL A 634 -9.03 -31.80 0.21
N PHE A 635 -10.18 -31.78 0.90
CA PHE A 635 -10.39 -32.55 2.14
C PHE A 635 -10.53 -34.06 1.92
N THR A 636 -10.54 -34.53 0.68
CA THR A 636 -10.43 -35.97 0.38
C THR A 636 -9.00 -36.50 0.56
N SER A 637 -8.01 -35.61 0.69
CA SER A 637 -6.64 -35.99 1.01
C SER A 637 -6.56 -36.63 2.40
N GLU A 638 -5.64 -37.58 2.60
CA GLU A 638 -5.39 -38.21 3.92
C GLU A 638 -4.78 -37.24 4.96
N SER A 639 -4.66 -35.95 4.64
CA SER A 639 -4.03 -34.94 5.51
C SER A 639 -4.98 -34.48 6.61
N PRO A 640 -4.59 -34.55 7.89
CA PRO A 640 -5.43 -34.13 9.02
C PRO A 640 -5.43 -32.62 9.27
N ILE A 641 -4.45 -31.86 8.78
CA ILE A 641 -4.27 -30.44 9.07
C ILE A 641 -4.08 -29.65 7.79
N PHE A 642 -4.66 -28.45 7.73
CA PHE A 642 -4.57 -27.52 6.62
C PHE A 642 -4.25 -26.12 7.13
N LEU A 643 -3.29 -25.44 6.51
CA LEU A 643 -2.96 -24.04 6.71
C LEU A 643 -3.41 -23.26 5.47
N LEU A 644 -4.36 -22.35 5.65
CA LEU A 644 -4.79 -21.41 4.63
C LEU A 644 -4.19 -20.04 4.94
N ASP A 645 -3.45 -19.47 3.98
CA ASP A 645 -2.90 -18.12 4.05
C ASP A 645 -3.67 -17.22 3.07
N ALA A 646 -4.46 -16.30 3.61
CA ALA A 646 -5.23 -15.31 2.85
C ALA A 646 -4.68 -13.88 3.03
N TYR A 647 -3.36 -13.75 3.23
CA TYR A 647 -2.64 -12.51 3.51
C TYR A 647 -2.99 -11.87 4.86
N LYS A 648 -4.25 -11.44 5.07
CA LYS A 648 -4.73 -10.79 6.30
C LYS A 648 -5.20 -11.78 7.37
N ASP A 649 -5.55 -13.00 6.96
CA ASP A 649 -5.95 -14.08 7.85
C ASP A 649 -5.10 -15.32 7.59
N LEU A 650 -4.67 -15.98 8.67
CA LEU A 650 -4.08 -17.31 8.66
C LEU A 650 -5.05 -18.24 9.36
N LEU A 651 -5.54 -19.26 8.67
CA LEU A 651 -6.50 -20.22 9.21
C LEU A 651 -5.84 -21.59 9.29
N VAL A 652 -5.82 -22.17 10.48
CA VAL A 652 -5.37 -23.55 10.69
C VAL A 652 -6.59 -24.41 10.93
N TYR A 653 -6.89 -25.27 9.98
CA TYR A 653 -8.03 -26.17 10.03
C TYR A 653 -7.60 -27.60 10.30
N TYR A 654 -8.17 -28.20 11.34
CA TYR A 654 -8.02 -29.63 11.65
C TYR A 654 -9.25 -30.37 11.16
N SER A 655 -9.05 -31.38 10.31
CA SER A 655 -10.11 -32.21 9.76
C SER A 655 -10.92 -32.90 10.88
N PRO A 656 -12.24 -33.12 10.72
CA PRO A 656 -13.04 -33.90 11.66
C PRO A 656 -12.53 -35.33 11.86
N THR A 657 -11.79 -35.86 10.88
CA THR A 657 -11.18 -37.21 10.91
C THR A 657 -9.78 -37.22 11.51
N ALA A 658 -9.24 -36.08 11.95
CA ALA A 658 -7.92 -36.01 12.57
C ALA A 658 -7.86 -36.88 13.84
N SER A 659 -6.78 -37.67 13.96
CA SER A 659 -6.56 -38.51 15.14
C SER A 659 -6.46 -37.65 16.41
N SER A 660 -7.04 -38.13 17.52
CA SER A 660 -6.92 -37.49 18.84
C SER A 660 -5.48 -37.43 19.37
N GLU A 661 -4.55 -38.16 18.75
CA GLU A 661 -3.12 -38.11 19.06
C GLU A 661 -2.45 -36.84 18.52
N ILE A 662 -3.07 -36.18 17.53
CA ILE A 662 -2.54 -34.95 16.96
C ILE A 662 -2.92 -33.79 17.90
N PRO A 663 -1.93 -33.04 18.43
CA PRO A 663 -2.19 -31.96 19.37
C PRO A 663 -2.97 -30.80 18.70
N PHE A 664 -4.01 -30.33 19.41
CA PHE A 664 -4.76 -29.13 19.08
C PHE A 664 -4.92 -28.29 20.37
N PRO A 665 -4.46 -27.02 20.40
CA PRO A 665 -3.77 -26.29 19.33
C PRO A 665 -2.37 -26.86 19.02
N PRO A 666 -1.77 -26.52 17.85
CA PRO A 666 -0.45 -27.01 17.48
C PRO A 666 0.63 -26.57 18.50
N PRO A 667 1.65 -27.42 18.78
CA PRO A 667 2.74 -27.09 19.69
C PRO A 667 3.49 -25.83 19.26
N ARG A 668 4.09 -25.10 20.21
CA ARG A 668 4.82 -23.85 19.91
C ARG A 668 6.07 -24.10 19.06
N ASP A 669 6.75 -25.21 19.30
CA ASP A 669 8.06 -25.51 18.69
C ASP A 669 7.94 -26.37 17.41
N CYS A 670 6.78 -26.38 16.75
CA CYS A 670 6.56 -27.18 15.54
C CYS A 670 6.81 -26.40 14.24
N LEU A 671 6.99 -27.13 13.14
CA LEU A 671 7.14 -26.54 11.80
C LEU A 671 5.96 -25.63 11.44
N LEU A 672 4.72 -26.09 11.64
CA LEU A 672 3.51 -25.32 11.35
C LEU A 672 3.49 -23.98 12.08
N ARG A 673 3.88 -23.96 13.35
CA ARG A 673 3.93 -22.72 14.14
C ARG A 673 5.06 -21.81 13.68
N SER A 674 6.22 -22.37 13.37
CA SER A 674 7.35 -21.63 12.80
C SER A 674 6.97 -20.98 11.45
N THR A 675 6.22 -21.68 10.61
CA THR A 675 5.66 -21.15 9.36
C THR A 675 4.69 -20.00 9.63
N ILE A 676 3.77 -20.14 10.58
CA ILE A 676 2.83 -19.08 10.97
C ILE A 676 3.58 -17.85 11.47
N ASP A 677 4.55 -18.02 12.37
CA ASP A 677 5.28 -16.90 12.97
C ASP A 677 6.14 -16.18 11.91
N ARG A 678 6.76 -16.93 10.98
CA ARG A 678 7.45 -16.35 9.81
C ARG A 678 6.50 -15.55 8.93
N LEU A 679 5.35 -16.10 8.55
CA LEU A 679 4.35 -15.39 7.75
C LEU A 679 3.86 -14.14 8.48
N LYS A 680 3.65 -14.20 9.79
CA LYS A 680 3.31 -13.01 10.57
C LYS A 680 4.40 -11.95 10.52
N GLN A 681 5.68 -12.32 10.53
CA GLN A 681 6.79 -11.36 10.50
C GLN A 681 6.99 -10.70 9.12
N GLU A 682 6.81 -11.46 8.04
CA GLU A 682 7.05 -10.99 6.67
C GLU A 682 5.97 -10.03 6.14
N ARG A 683 4.76 -10.05 6.72
CA ARG A 683 3.62 -9.25 6.25
C ARG A 683 3.61 -7.85 6.85
N ASN A 684 3.25 -6.87 6.03
CA ASN A 684 3.09 -5.47 6.46
C ASN A 684 1.96 -5.29 7.48
N ILE A 685 0.89 -6.08 7.32
CA ILE A 685 -0.21 -6.17 8.28
C ILE A 685 -0.11 -7.52 8.95
N THR A 686 -0.18 -7.55 10.27
CA THR A 686 -0.16 -8.76 11.07
C THR A 686 -1.40 -9.58 10.76
N PRO A 687 -1.25 -10.78 10.19
CA PRO A 687 -2.38 -11.63 9.91
C PRO A 687 -3.08 -12.07 11.20
N ARG A 688 -4.40 -12.01 11.22
CA ARG A 688 -5.22 -12.62 12.27
C ARG A 688 -5.10 -14.13 12.16
N LEU A 689 -4.82 -14.80 13.28
CA LEU A 689 -4.70 -16.26 13.31
C LEU A 689 -5.97 -16.87 13.88
N VAL A 690 -6.60 -17.75 13.11
CA VAL A 690 -7.78 -18.52 13.53
C VAL A 690 -7.42 -20.00 13.55
N LEU A 691 -7.75 -20.70 14.63
CA LEU A 691 -7.56 -22.14 14.77
C LEU A 691 -8.94 -22.79 14.82
N ILE A 692 -9.22 -23.72 13.90
CA ILE A 692 -10.53 -24.32 13.71
C ILE A 692 -10.38 -25.83 13.79
N HIS A 693 -11.15 -26.47 14.67
CA HIS A 693 -11.30 -27.92 14.71
C HIS A 693 -12.63 -28.33 14.08
N GLY A 694 -12.61 -28.93 12.89
CA GLY A 694 -13.80 -29.18 12.07
C GLY A 694 -14.89 -30.05 12.71
N ALA A 695 -14.57 -30.83 13.75
CA ALA A 695 -15.57 -31.59 14.53
C ALA A 695 -16.22 -30.81 15.69
N ARG A 696 -15.70 -29.64 16.08
CA ARG A 696 -16.07 -28.93 17.32
C ARG A 696 -16.47 -27.47 17.10
N ASP A 697 -15.82 -26.83 16.14
CA ASP A 697 -15.93 -25.38 15.90
C ASP A 697 -16.72 -25.10 14.63
N ASP A 698 -17.16 -23.85 14.49
CA ASP A 698 -17.77 -23.40 13.23
C ASP A 698 -16.72 -23.33 12.12
N THR A 699 -17.07 -23.91 10.96
CA THR A 699 -16.18 -24.02 9.81
C THR A 699 -16.47 -22.99 8.73
N THR A 700 -17.54 -22.21 8.86
CA THR A 700 -17.95 -21.17 7.91
C THR A 700 -16.82 -20.20 7.56
N GLU A 701 -16.02 -19.82 8.56
CA GLU A 701 -14.89 -18.92 8.40
C GLU A 701 -13.74 -19.51 7.57
N PHE A 702 -13.55 -20.83 7.60
CA PHE A 702 -12.61 -21.51 6.71
C PHE A 702 -13.21 -21.68 5.31
N GLU A 703 -14.45 -22.16 5.26
CA GLU A 703 -15.13 -22.46 4.01
C GLU A 703 -15.23 -21.24 3.09
N LYS A 704 -15.40 -20.02 3.63
CA LYS A 704 -15.46 -18.78 2.83
C LYS A 704 -14.24 -18.54 1.92
N TYR A 705 -13.07 -19.12 2.24
CA TYR A 705 -11.86 -19.02 1.42
C TYR A 705 -11.70 -20.15 0.40
N LEU A 706 -12.61 -21.13 0.38
CA LEU A 706 -12.71 -22.15 -0.66
C LEU A 706 -13.45 -21.58 -1.87
N VAL A 707 -12.83 -20.58 -2.49
CA VAL A 707 -13.43 -19.72 -3.53
C VAL A 707 -13.86 -20.50 -4.77
N GLU A 708 -13.25 -21.66 -5.07
CA GLU A 708 -13.61 -22.43 -6.26
C GLU A 708 -15.01 -23.05 -6.18
N ASP A 709 -15.56 -23.24 -4.98
CA ASP A 709 -16.88 -23.84 -4.77
C ASP A 709 -18.04 -22.80 -4.83
N GLN A 710 -17.70 -21.51 -4.85
CA GLN A 710 -18.67 -20.42 -4.91
C GLN A 710 -19.01 -20.10 -6.36
N SER A 711 -20.28 -19.92 -6.69
CA SER A 711 -20.67 -19.33 -7.97
C SER A 711 -20.57 -17.81 -7.94
N LEU A 712 -20.54 -17.21 -9.13
CA LEU A 712 -20.40 -15.77 -9.33
C LEU A 712 -21.57 -14.94 -8.77
N ASP A 713 -22.70 -15.56 -8.44
CA ASP A 713 -23.86 -14.95 -7.77
C ASP A 713 -23.79 -15.09 -6.24
N GLY A 714 -22.69 -15.65 -5.70
CA GLY A 714 -22.47 -15.85 -4.27
C GLY A 714 -23.13 -17.11 -3.69
N SER A 715 -23.78 -17.95 -4.51
CA SER A 715 -24.37 -19.19 -4.04
C SER A 715 -23.34 -20.33 -3.93
N TRP A 716 -23.58 -21.26 -2.99
CA TRP A 716 -22.72 -22.43 -2.80
C TRP A 716 -23.23 -23.59 -3.66
N LEU A 717 -22.37 -24.13 -4.51
CA LEU A 717 -22.72 -25.25 -5.37
C LEU A 717 -22.38 -26.59 -4.71
N SER A 718 -23.32 -27.55 -4.76
CA SER A 718 -23.20 -28.84 -4.09
C SER A 718 -22.63 -29.97 -4.97
N SER A 719 -22.59 -29.80 -6.29
CA SER A 719 -22.24 -30.86 -7.25
C SER A 719 -21.22 -30.48 -8.33
N SER A 720 -20.89 -29.19 -8.49
CA SER A 720 -19.89 -28.66 -9.43
C SER A 720 -19.15 -27.49 -8.79
N THR A 721 -17.87 -27.28 -9.11
CA THR A 721 -17.15 -26.07 -8.66
C THR A 721 -17.66 -24.87 -9.46
N GLY A 722 -17.86 -23.72 -8.80
CA GLY A 722 -18.24 -22.48 -9.45
C GLY A 722 -17.19 -21.99 -10.43
N PHE A 723 -15.91 -22.30 -10.17
CA PHE A 723 -14.83 -22.03 -11.11
C PHE A 723 -14.98 -22.82 -12.42
N SER A 724 -15.33 -24.11 -12.38
CA SER A 724 -15.58 -24.88 -13.61
C SER A 724 -16.78 -24.35 -14.39
N SER A 725 -17.86 -23.96 -13.69
CA SER A 725 -19.02 -23.32 -14.33
C SER A 725 -18.64 -22.01 -15.02
N PHE A 726 -17.80 -21.19 -14.40
CA PHE A 726 -17.28 -19.96 -14.99
C PHE A 726 -16.48 -20.23 -16.27
N LEU A 727 -15.58 -21.21 -16.25
CA LEU A 727 -14.79 -21.59 -17.43
C LEU A 727 -15.66 -22.12 -18.58
N ASP A 728 -16.73 -22.88 -18.27
CA ASP A 728 -17.67 -23.36 -19.27
C ASP A 728 -18.48 -22.22 -19.89
N GLU A 729 -18.89 -21.22 -19.10
CA GLU A 729 -19.54 -20.00 -19.59
C GLU A 729 -18.61 -19.21 -20.52
N VAL A 730 -17.36 -19.00 -20.10
CA VAL A 730 -16.32 -18.36 -20.92
C VAL A 730 -16.12 -19.12 -22.23
N ARG A 731 -16.04 -20.45 -22.18
CA ARG A 731 -15.92 -21.30 -23.38
C ARG A 731 -17.09 -21.09 -24.35
N SER A 732 -18.33 -21.07 -23.83
CA SER A 732 -19.53 -20.85 -24.64
C SER A 732 -19.53 -19.46 -25.29
N LYS A 733 -19.24 -18.41 -24.51
CA LYS A 733 -19.21 -17.03 -25.00
C LYS A 733 -18.13 -16.82 -26.06
N VAL A 734 -16.93 -17.37 -25.89
CA VAL A 734 -15.87 -17.28 -26.92
C VAL A 734 -16.27 -18.01 -28.21
N ALA A 735 -16.96 -19.15 -28.11
CA ALA A 735 -17.46 -19.87 -29.27
C ALA A 735 -18.52 -19.06 -30.05
N GLU A 736 -19.40 -18.33 -29.35
CA GLU A 736 -20.44 -17.48 -29.95
C GLU A 736 -19.84 -16.29 -30.73
N HIS A 737 -18.72 -15.74 -30.28
CA HIS A 737 -18.04 -14.62 -30.93
C HIS A 737 -17.20 -15.02 -32.16
N GLY A 738 -17.18 -16.32 -32.53
CA GLY A 738 -16.71 -16.79 -33.83
C GLY A 738 -15.19 -16.69 -34.05
N ILE A 739 -14.38 -16.95 -33.03
CA ILE A 739 -12.90 -16.89 -33.09
C ILE A 739 -12.27 -18.27 -33.25
#